data_AF-A0A1H9QFX8-F1
#
_entry.id   AF-A0A1H9QFX8-F1
#
_cell.length_a   1.000
_cell.length_b   1.000
_cell.length_c   1.000
_cell.angle_alpha   90.00
_cell.angle_beta   90.00
_cell.angle_gamma   90.00
#
_symmetry.space_group_name_H-M   'P 1'
#
loop_
_entity.id
_entity.type
_entity.pdbx_description
1 polymer ?
#
loop_
_entity_poly.entity_id
_entity_poly.type
_entity_poly.pdbx_seq_one_letter_code
_entity_poly.pdbx_strand_id
1 'polypeptide(L)'
;MDEIEDIEGDEALDALVRDQQSFHDLDRRLLRNRGMTDDEIDHLEAKEEAERQRRQRAFEERPAYIYSDEEIVRQEAWKSKSEDRLSAILAHKRRRRDFRPSTRGDISAALSVPGGLERIAPQSPRPVEMLETVHVHGDDKLTAGDLALHELLVATAYAENPEMDQERHVIPVRDALAFIGENARLQHLQQSLKRLTKTFVSFDLQGSKGRAWGEVPLLVAWLTAPDGEQEGRELLHYNLPIPVRRMMARPERFAYLELAPLAAMQSKYGIRLYRLLTALTFGMKWKKTYGDDNLLVFEFTPEELAERLGYPVGPEGLHTRKFRERAVAPAIQDLLGVRRFRARELDPIRGTGRGSPVEKIRIEVELCTPDPRIVQNQIMKRLSNRLVKQTLANEVFIRTVVRPDEPRYCVASSTWVRLRQQILPADTTLELVRTNELLGKLVNAFQVALHEALTGTCLTDPEECKSRGFRGAALLAEIDRTGPDVAALEFSKEELSRPSLSAPFGWHSTEVRRAISDALKAADRARIRRYKASLSASGEKTKLAQRREKISTGQEQASGKVDQAPRGEKSHRQVNDEYERWKSPERFAKKEAERAAQAEAEKLRELERESRRRELDHEDEVRGRGFSKRPASMKSRVYADEDDEIPFD
;
A
#
# COMPACT_ATOMS: atom_id res chain seq x y z
N MET A 1 22.64 34.12 39.10
CA MET A 1 22.40 33.06 38.12
C MET A 1 21.05 32.42 38.47
N ASP A 2 20.04 33.26 38.77
CA ASP A 2 18.75 32.86 39.34
C ASP A 2 17.59 33.74 38.80
N GLU A 3 17.67 34.25 37.57
CA GLU A 3 16.62 35.10 36.96
C GLU A 3 16.33 34.75 35.48
N ILE A 4 16.46 33.47 35.07
CA ILE A 4 16.14 33.04 33.69
C ILE A 4 15.26 31.78 33.69
N GLU A 5 14.24 31.69 34.55
CA GLU A 5 13.24 30.60 34.49
C GLU A 5 11.78 31.07 34.30
N ASP A 6 11.47 32.37 34.34
CA ASP A 6 10.07 32.83 34.24
C ASP A 6 9.62 33.32 32.85
N ILE A 7 10.53 33.49 31.88
CA ILE A 7 10.19 34.07 30.56
C ILE A 7 9.62 33.02 29.58
N GLU A 8 9.97 31.74 29.71
CA GLU A 8 9.46 30.69 28.81
C GLU A 8 8.00 30.29 29.11
N GLY A 9 7.50 30.59 30.31
CA GLY A 9 6.11 30.32 30.69
C GLY A 9 5.12 31.24 29.99
N ASP A 10 5.44 32.53 29.89
CA ASP A 10 4.54 33.55 29.33
C ASP A 10 4.43 33.43 27.79
N GLU A 11 5.53 33.14 27.08
CA GLU A 11 5.46 32.90 25.62
C GLU A 11 4.70 31.63 25.26
N ALA A 12 4.81 30.57 26.07
CA ALA A 12 4.06 29.34 25.89
C ALA A 12 2.56 29.53 26.16
N LEU A 13 2.21 30.35 27.16
CA LEU A 13 0.83 30.73 27.46
C LEU A 13 0.23 31.58 26.33
N ASP A 14 0.99 32.56 25.83
CA ASP A 14 0.61 33.41 24.70
C ASP A 14 0.40 32.59 23.41
N ALA A 15 1.29 31.62 23.14
CA ALA A 15 1.14 30.71 22.02
C ALA A 15 -0.11 29.84 22.15
N LEU A 16 -0.43 29.37 23.36
CA LEU A 16 -1.65 28.59 23.65
C LEU A 16 -2.91 29.42 23.47
N VAL A 17 -2.90 30.69 23.92
CA VAL A 17 -4.01 31.64 23.76
C VAL A 17 -4.24 31.98 22.29
N ARG A 18 -3.17 32.20 21.51
CA ARG A 18 -3.27 32.40 20.05
C ARG A 18 -3.80 31.16 19.32
N ASP A 19 -3.39 29.96 19.75
CA ASP A 19 -3.89 28.70 19.16
C ASP A 19 -5.39 28.53 19.46
N GLN A 20 -5.83 28.82 20.69
CA GLN A 20 -7.26 28.81 21.08
C GLN A 20 -8.10 29.83 20.30
N GLN A 21 -7.59 31.05 20.12
CA GLN A 21 -8.25 32.06 19.26
C GLN A 21 -8.37 31.56 17.81
N SER A 22 -7.33 30.89 17.28
CA SER A 22 -7.36 30.33 15.93
C SER A 22 -8.40 29.21 15.76
N PHE A 23 -8.62 28.40 16.80
CA PHE A 23 -9.67 27.37 16.81
C PHE A 23 -11.06 28.00 16.84
N HIS A 24 -11.26 29.05 17.64
CA HIS A 24 -12.53 29.77 17.71
C HIS A 24 -12.88 30.45 16.38
N ASP A 25 -11.89 31.00 15.69
CA ASP A 25 -12.06 31.59 14.35
C ASP A 25 -12.35 30.53 13.28
N LEU A 26 -11.75 29.34 13.40
CA LEU A 26 -12.01 28.22 12.49
C LEU A 26 -13.44 27.70 12.65
N ASP A 27 -13.92 27.54 13.88
CA ASP A 27 -15.29 27.10 14.17
C ASP A 27 -16.33 28.12 13.68
N ARG A 28 -16.10 29.42 13.92
CA ARG A 28 -16.96 30.48 13.35
C ARG A 28 -16.98 30.44 11.81
N ARG A 29 -15.84 30.22 11.16
CA ARG A 29 -15.78 30.04 9.69
C ARG A 29 -16.53 28.81 9.22
N LEU A 30 -16.45 27.69 9.94
CA LEU A 30 -17.19 26.47 9.60
C LEU A 30 -18.71 26.66 9.72
N LEU A 31 -19.17 27.39 10.74
CA LEU A 31 -20.59 27.72 10.92
C LEU A 31 -21.09 28.69 9.83
N ARG A 32 -20.30 29.70 9.44
CA ARG A 32 -20.60 30.56 8.28
C ARG A 32 -20.70 29.78 6.98
N ASN A 33 -19.78 28.84 6.74
CA ASN A 33 -19.83 27.96 5.56
C ASN A 33 -21.09 27.06 5.54
N ARG A 34 -21.77 26.90 6.68
CA ARG A 34 -23.06 26.20 6.79
C ARG A 34 -24.27 27.14 6.67
N GLY A 35 -24.05 28.41 6.36
CA GLY A 35 -25.10 29.40 6.15
C GLY A 35 -25.65 30.05 7.43
N MET A 36 -24.99 29.86 8.58
CA MET A 36 -25.38 30.57 9.81
C MET A 36 -24.92 32.02 9.78
N THR A 37 -25.81 32.90 10.20
CA THR A 37 -25.55 34.33 10.43
C THR A 37 -24.70 34.53 11.69
N ASP A 38 -23.99 35.66 11.78
CA ASP A 38 -23.17 35.95 12.97
C ASP A 38 -24.04 36.03 14.26
N ASP A 39 -25.29 36.50 14.16
CA ASP A 39 -26.24 36.53 15.29
C ASP A 39 -26.63 35.12 15.78
N GLU A 40 -26.77 34.14 14.86
CA GLU A 40 -27.06 32.74 15.20
C GLU A 40 -25.85 32.06 15.85
N ILE A 41 -24.64 32.41 15.40
CA ILE A 41 -23.38 31.93 15.97
C ILE A 41 -23.22 32.48 17.39
N ASP A 42 -23.41 33.78 17.59
CA ASP A 42 -23.34 34.42 18.90
C ASP A 42 -24.39 33.84 19.86
N HIS A 43 -25.60 33.55 19.37
CA HIS A 43 -26.65 32.92 20.18
C HIS A 43 -26.29 31.49 20.60
N LEU A 44 -25.67 30.70 19.72
CA LEU A 44 -25.18 29.35 20.03
C LEU A 44 -24.05 29.37 21.05
N GLU A 45 -23.08 30.27 20.89
CA GLU A 45 -21.97 30.45 21.82
C GLU A 45 -22.48 30.85 23.21
N ALA A 46 -23.41 31.81 23.28
CA ALA A 46 -24.04 32.21 24.53
C ALA A 46 -24.82 31.06 25.20
N LYS A 47 -25.46 30.19 24.40
CA LYS A 47 -26.18 29.02 24.89
C LYS A 47 -25.21 27.96 25.45
N GLU A 48 -24.11 27.69 24.76
CA GLU A 48 -23.07 26.78 25.23
C GLU A 48 -22.38 27.30 26.49
N GLU A 49 -22.12 28.60 26.57
CA GLU A 49 -21.53 29.24 27.74
C GLU A 49 -22.47 29.19 28.94
N ALA A 50 -23.77 29.46 28.73
CA ALA A 50 -24.78 29.28 29.76
C ALA A 50 -24.88 27.82 30.23
N GLU A 51 -24.76 26.84 29.33
CA GLU A 51 -24.73 25.43 29.68
C GLU A 51 -23.45 25.06 30.45
N ARG A 52 -22.29 25.61 30.06
CA ARG A 52 -21.00 25.42 30.75
C ARG A 52 -21.06 25.98 32.17
N GLN A 53 -21.60 27.19 32.34
CA GLN A 53 -21.84 27.79 33.65
C GLN A 53 -22.84 26.98 34.48
N ARG A 54 -23.91 26.44 33.89
CA ARG A 54 -24.84 25.53 34.58
C ARG A 54 -24.15 24.25 35.03
N ARG A 55 -23.32 23.64 34.19
CA ARG A 55 -22.53 22.43 34.55
C ARG A 55 -21.54 22.73 35.67
N GLN A 56 -20.91 23.90 35.63
CA GLN A 56 -19.96 24.32 36.66
C GLN A 56 -20.65 24.61 37.99
N ARG A 57 -21.77 25.33 37.99
CA ARG A 57 -22.60 25.51 39.20
C ARG A 57 -23.13 24.18 39.73
N ALA A 58 -23.62 23.29 38.86
CA ALA A 58 -24.04 21.95 39.28
C ALA A 58 -22.88 21.09 39.82
N PHE A 59 -21.64 21.39 39.44
CA PHE A 59 -20.44 20.75 39.98
C PHE A 59 -20.02 21.35 41.33
N GLU A 60 -20.14 22.67 41.50
CA GLU A 60 -19.85 23.41 42.74
C GLU A 60 -20.93 23.19 43.82
N GLU A 61 -22.20 23.08 43.41
CA GLU A 61 -23.36 22.81 44.27
C GLU A 61 -23.52 21.32 44.61
N ARG A 62 -22.73 20.43 43.99
CA ARG A 62 -22.67 19.05 44.46
C ARG A 62 -22.12 19.09 45.88
N PRO A 63 -22.87 18.61 46.89
CA PRO A 63 -22.33 18.49 48.24
C PRO A 63 -21.02 17.71 48.13
N ALA A 64 -19.99 18.16 48.84
CA ALA A 64 -18.70 17.48 48.91
C ALA A 64 -18.97 16.06 49.40
N TYR A 65 -19.20 15.15 48.47
CA TYR A 65 -19.26 13.74 48.75
C TYR A 65 -17.87 13.44 49.29
N ILE A 66 -17.83 13.06 50.57
CA ILE A 66 -16.69 12.34 51.12
C ILE A 66 -16.63 11.09 50.27
N TYR A 67 -15.83 11.15 49.20
CA TYR A 67 -15.54 9.99 48.39
C TYR A 67 -15.04 8.94 49.35
N SER A 68 -15.70 7.79 49.35
CA SER A 68 -15.15 6.64 50.09
C SER A 68 -13.73 6.39 49.60
N ASP A 69 -12.86 5.85 50.47
CA ASP A 69 -11.49 5.51 50.09
C ASP A 69 -11.45 4.65 48.81
N GLU A 70 -12.47 3.82 48.58
CA GLU A 70 -12.63 3.03 47.35
C GLU A 70 -12.85 3.87 46.08
N GLU A 71 -13.61 4.97 46.18
CA GLU A 71 -13.86 5.87 45.05
C GLU A 71 -12.65 6.74 44.72
N ILE A 72 -11.87 7.14 45.74
CA ILE A 72 -10.59 7.83 45.55
C ILE A 72 -9.63 6.90 44.79
N VAL A 73 -9.50 5.64 45.23
CA VAL A 73 -8.68 4.62 44.55
C VAL A 73 -9.15 4.39 43.11
N ARG A 74 -10.46 4.37 42.84
CA ARG A 74 -11.00 4.25 41.47
C ARG A 74 -10.67 5.48 40.61
N GLN A 75 -10.75 6.68 41.16
CA GLN A 75 -10.41 7.91 40.43
C GLN A 75 -8.91 7.99 40.13
N GLU A 76 -8.05 7.64 41.08
CA GLU A 76 -6.60 7.58 40.87
C GLU A 76 -6.23 6.51 39.82
N ALA A 77 -6.85 5.34 39.87
CA ALA A 77 -6.66 4.31 38.85
C ALA A 77 -7.15 4.76 37.46
N TRP A 78 -8.21 5.56 37.39
CA TRP A 78 -8.69 6.14 36.13
C TRP A 78 -7.75 7.24 35.61
N LYS A 79 -7.27 8.14 36.48
CA LYS A 79 -6.27 9.16 36.15
C LYS A 79 -4.98 8.52 35.63
N SER A 80 -4.44 7.54 36.35
CA SER A 80 -3.26 6.77 35.93
C SER A 80 -3.46 6.10 34.56
N LYS A 81 -4.59 5.44 34.33
CA LYS A 81 -4.92 4.87 32.99
C LYS A 81 -5.03 5.94 31.90
N SER A 82 -5.54 7.13 32.24
CA SER A 82 -5.66 8.24 31.29
C SER A 82 -4.30 8.84 30.93
N GLU A 83 -3.41 8.98 31.92
CA GLU A 83 -2.03 9.45 31.74
C GLU A 83 -1.20 8.42 30.95
N ASP A 84 -1.36 7.14 31.22
CA ASP A 84 -0.74 6.06 30.43
C ASP A 84 -1.22 6.12 28.97
N ARG A 85 -2.51 6.36 28.76
CA ARG A 85 -3.09 6.48 27.41
C ARG A 85 -2.59 7.73 26.69
N LEU A 86 -2.51 8.87 27.38
CA LEU A 86 -1.95 10.10 26.83
C LEU A 86 -0.46 9.95 26.53
N SER A 87 0.30 9.35 27.43
CA SER A 87 1.73 9.02 27.24
C SER A 87 1.93 8.07 26.08
N ALA A 88 1.08 7.06 25.91
CA ALA A 88 1.10 6.17 24.76
C ALA A 88 0.75 6.89 23.45
N ILE A 89 -0.23 7.81 23.47
CA ILE A 89 -0.58 8.65 22.31
C ILE A 89 0.57 9.59 21.96
N LEU A 90 1.20 10.24 22.94
CA LEU A 90 2.35 11.13 22.74
C LEU A 90 3.58 10.35 22.26
N ALA A 91 3.86 9.17 22.81
CA ALA A 91 4.90 8.27 22.35
C ALA A 91 4.62 7.77 20.92
N HIS A 92 3.36 7.47 20.58
CA HIS A 92 2.97 7.11 19.22
C HIS A 92 3.12 8.30 18.25
N LYS A 93 2.76 9.52 18.67
CA LYS A 93 2.99 10.76 17.91
C LYS A 93 4.48 11.03 17.70
N ARG A 94 5.33 10.86 18.74
CA ARG A 94 6.80 10.94 18.64
C ARG A 94 7.35 9.89 17.67
N ARG A 95 6.94 8.62 17.80
CA ARG A 95 7.34 7.55 16.86
C ARG A 95 6.91 7.80 15.42
N ARG A 96 5.81 8.52 15.19
CA ARG A 96 5.42 8.96 13.84
C ARG A 96 6.29 10.10 13.32
N ARG A 97 6.79 10.99 14.18
CA ARG A 97 7.75 12.05 13.80
C ARG A 97 9.10 11.48 13.37
N ASP A 98 9.49 10.33 13.91
CA ASP A 98 10.76 9.66 13.57
C ASP A 98 10.63 8.60 12.47
N PHE A 99 9.44 8.44 11.88
CA PHE A 99 9.28 7.48 10.79
C PHE A 99 10.00 7.97 9.53
N ARG A 100 11.04 7.24 9.13
CA ARG A 100 11.73 7.43 7.85
C ARG A 100 11.41 6.26 6.91
N PRO A 101 10.89 6.52 5.70
CA PRO A 101 10.71 5.46 4.73
C PRO A 101 12.07 4.88 4.33
N SER A 102 12.21 3.56 4.23
CA SER A 102 13.43 2.93 3.69
C SER A 102 13.30 2.76 2.18
N THR A 103 14.42 2.74 1.47
CA THR A 103 14.45 2.26 0.08
C THR A 103 13.94 0.81 0.00
N ARG A 104 13.36 0.46 -1.14
CA ARG A 104 12.83 -0.89 -1.42
C ARG A 104 13.68 -1.50 -2.52
N GLY A 105 14.14 -2.73 -2.31
CA GLY A 105 15.10 -3.35 -3.21
C GLY A 105 16.51 -2.78 -3.01
N ASP A 106 17.52 -3.59 -3.34
CA ASP A 106 18.92 -3.19 -3.24
C ASP A 106 19.36 -2.53 -4.56
N ILE A 107 19.68 -1.24 -4.50
CA ILE A 107 20.07 -0.44 -5.67
C ILE A 107 21.42 -0.92 -6.21
N SER A 108 22.39 -1.18 -5.33
CA SER A 108 23.73 -1.61 -5.74
C SER A 108 23.68 -2.99 -6.40
N ALA A 109 22.93 -3.93 -5.82
CA ALA A 109 22.69 -5.23 -6.44
C ALA A 109 21.99 -5.10 -7.81
N ALA A 110 21.07 -4.15 -7.97
CA ALA A 110 20.34 -3.93 -9.21
C ALA A 110 21.22 -3.38 -10.34
N LEU A 111 22.20 -2.54 -10.02
CA LEU A 111 23.14 -1.96 -10.98
C LEU A 111 24.27 -2.94 -11.34
N SER A 112 24.64 -3.84 -10.42
CA SER A 112 25.74 -4.80 -10.62
C SER A 112 25.46 -5.88 -11.66
N VAL A 113 24.18 -6.15 -11.97
CA VAL A 113 23.74 -7.22 -12.88
C VAL A 113 22.99 -6.63 -14.08
N PRO A 114 23.30 -7.01 -15.32
CA PRO A 114 22.50 -6.66 -16.49
C PRO A 114 21.02 -7.05 -16.31
N GLY A 115 20.07 -6.16 -16.62
CA GLY A 115 18.64 -6.37 -16.35
C GLY A 115 18.26 -6.38 -14.86
N GLY A 116 19.21 -6.11 -13.96
CA GLY A 116 19.00 -6.13 -12.51
C GLY A 116 17.99 -5.08 -12.05
N LEU A 117 17.93 -3.91 -12.70
CA LEU A 117 16.93 -2.87 -12.44
C LEU A 117 15.50 -3.38 -12.63
N GLU A 118 15.19 -4.08 -13.72
CA GLU A 118 13.85 -4.63 -13.97
C GLU A 118 13.51 -5.80 -13.04
N ARG A 119 14.51 -6.61 -12.69
CA ARG A 119 14.34 -7.80 -11.85
C ARG A 119 14.20 -7.46 -10.37
N ILE A 120 15.00 -6.54 -9.85
CA ILE A 120 14.94 -6.11 -8.45
C ILE A 120 13.87 -5.02 -8.28
N ALA A 121 13.65 -4.19 -9.30
CA ALA A 121 12.74 -3.06 -9.30
C ALA A 121 12.93 -2.14 -8.08
N PRO A 122 14.15 -1.60 -7.87
CA PRO A 122 14.41 -0.78 -6.71
C PRO A 122 13.56 0.49 -6.73
N GLN A 123 13.10 0.90 -5.55
CA GLN A 123 12.33 2.12 -5.35
C GLN A 123 12.93 2.95 -4.24
N SER A 124 12.94 4.27 -4.44
CA SER A 124 13.37 5.22 -3.44
C SER A 124 12.22 6.13 -3.03
N PRO A 125 12.03 6.41 -1.73
CA PRO A 125 11.07 7.41 -1.32
C PRO A 125 11.53 8.81 -1.76
N ARG A 126 10.57 9.64 -2.10
CA ARG A 126 10.72 11.07 -2.37
C ARG A 126 9.68 11.86 -1.59
N PRO A 127 10.07 12.94 -0.91
CA PRO A 127 9.15 13.94 -0.42
C PRO A 127 8.21 14.37 -1.54
N VAL A 128 6.90 14.49 -1.27
CA VAL A 128 5.92 14.93 -2.29
C VAL A 128 6.28 16.34 -2.80
N GLU A 129 6.89 17.14 -1.94
CA GLU A 129 7.52 18.43 -2.18
C GLU A 129 8.48 18.41 -3.38
N MET A 130 9.26 17.33 -3.54
CA MET A 130 10.22 17.19 -4.64
C MET A 130 9.58 16.61 -5.91
N LEU A 131 8.31 16.20 -5.86
CA LEU A 131 7.62 15.55 -6.96
C LEU A 131 6.63 16.49 -7.66
N GLU A 132 5.93 17.31 -6.89
CA GLU A 132 4.77 18.07 -7.38
C GLU A 132 5.16 19.45 -7.96
N THR A 133 6.20 20.07 -7.42
CA THR A 133 6.49 21.50 -7.60
C THR A 133 7.98 21.77 -7.73
N VAL A 134 8.52 21.37 -8.89
CA VAL A 134 9.91 21.65 -9.25
C VAL A 134 9.91 22.61 -10.43
N HIS A 135 10.19 23.89 -10.15
CA HIS A 135 10.32 24.91 -11.19
C HIS A 135 11.80 25.06 -11.57
N VAL A 136 12.12 24.87 -12.85
CA VAL A 136 13.48 25.06 -13.36
C VAL A 136 13.69 26.52 -13.71
N HIS A 137 14.75 27.13 -13.18
CA HIS A 137 15.12 28.51 -13.51
C HIS A 137 15.93 28.58 -14.80
N GLY A 138 15.56 29.52 -15.68
CA GLY A 138 16.20 29.74 -16.97
C GLY A 138 15.85 28.69 -18.03
N ASP A 139 16.72 28.54 -19.03
CA ASP A 139 16.52 27.57 -20.11
C ASP A 139 16.61 26.14 -19.57
N ASP A 140 15.49 25.43 -19.59
CA ASP A 140 15.45 24.01 -19.24
C ASP A 140 16.08 23.12 -20.33
N LYS A 141 17.41 22.99 -20.24
CA LYS A 141 18.26 22.18 -21.13
C LYS A 141 18.42 20.73 -20.67
N LEU A 142 17.73 20.32 -19.60
CA LEU A 142 17.81 18.96 -19.10
C LEU A 142 17.19 17.96 -20.09
N THR A 143 17.81 16.80 -20.20
CA THR A 143 17.34 15.62 -20.93
C THR A 143 16.71 14.60 -19.98
N ALA A 144 16.06 13.57 -20.51
CA ALA A 144 15.55 12.46 -19.68
C ALA A 144 16.68 11.78 -18.90
N GLY A 145 17.81 11.49 -19.55
CA GLY A 145 18.99 10.89 -18.91
C GLY A 145 19.56 11.74 -17.77
N ASP A 146 19.49 13.08 -17.86
CA ASP A 146 19.95 13.96 -16.78
C ASP A 146 19.05 13.86 -15.55
N LEU A 147 17.73 13.88 -15.75
CA LEU A 147 16.76 13.75 -14.66
C LEU A 147 16.81 12.35 -14.04
N ALA A 148 16.95 11.31 -14.85
CA ALA A 148 17.15 9.94 -14.40
C ALA A 148 18.44 9.83 -13.56
N LEU A 149 19.57 10.37 -14.04
CA LEU A 149 20.81 10.40 -13.27
C LEU A 149 20.63 11.12 -11.93
N HIS A 150 20.01 12.30 -11.92
CA HIS A 150 19.72 13.01 -10.67
C HIS A 150 18.91 12.16 -9.70
N GLU A 151 17.88 11.47 -10.18
CA GLU A 151 17.09 10.57 -9.35
C GLU A 151 17.89 9.38 -8.80
N LEU A 152 18.79 8.81 -9.59
CA LEU A 152 19.69 7.76 -9.13
C LEU A 152 20.60 8.28 -8.00
N LEU A 153 21.20 9.45 -8.16
CA LEU A 153 22.11 10.04 -7.18
C LEU A 153 21.40 10.36 -5.86
N VAL A 154 20.18 10.88 -5.92
CA VAL A 154 19.36 11.08 -4.71
C VAL A 154 18.97 9.75 -4.07
N ALA A 155 18.63 8.73 -4.87
CA ALA A 155 18.25 7.41 -4.37
C ALA A 155 19.40 6.67 -3.68
N THR A 156 20.59 6.71 -4.27
CA THR A 156 21.81 6.09 -3.73
C THR A 156 22.26 6.79 -2.44
N ALA A 157 22.31 8.13 -2.44
CA ALA A 157 22.61 8.92 -1.24
C ALA A 157 21.66 8.58 -0.08
N TYR A 158 20.35 8.48 -0.36
CA TYR A 158 19.36 8.15 0.66
C TYR A 158 19.42 6.68 1.11
N ALA A 159 19.77 5.75 0.22
CA ALA A 159 19.91 4.34 0.57
C ALA A 159 21.09 4.10 1.53
N GLU A 160 22.21 4.77 1.28
CA GLU A 160 23.42 4.71 2.11
C GLU A 160 23.24 5.49 3.41
N ASN A 161 22.60 6.65 3.32
CA ASN A 161 22.40 7.54 4.44
C ASN A 161 20.98 8.13 4.50
N PRO A 162 20.02 7.41 5.12
CA PRO A 162 18.65 7.89 5.27
C PRO A 162 18.50 9.15 6.13
N GLU A 163 19.51 9.51 6.92
CA GLU A 163 19.50 10.74 7.73
C GLU A 163 19.85 11.98 6.91
N MET A 164 20.53 11.78 5.76
CA MET A 164 21.04 12.83 4.88
C MET A 164 21.95 13.84 5.59
N ASP A 165 22.65 13.41 6.65
CA ASP A 165 23.60 14.23 7.41
C ASP A 165 24.95 14.38 6.69
N GLN A 166 25.36 13.34 5.95
CA GLN A 166 26.52 13.38 5.07
C GLN A 166 26.27 14.32 3.89
N GLU A 167 27.31 15.08 3.55
CA GLU A 167 27.27 16.01 2.43
C GLU A 167 27.79 15.37 1.14
N ARG A 168 28.82 14.54 1.26
CA ARG A 168 29.52 13.93 0.13
C ARG A 168 29.11 12.48 -0.02
N HIS A 169 28.73 12.13 -1.24
CA HIS A 169 28.36 10.78 -1.65
C HIS A 169 29.22 10.33 -2.82
N VAL A 170 29.24 9.02 -3.06
CA VAL A 170 30.06 8.41 -4.12
C VAL A 170 29.27 7.33 -4.82
N ILE A 171 29.34 7.29 -6.14
CA ILE A 171 28.85 6.16 -6.93
C ILE A 171 29.91 5.76 -7.97
N PRO A 172 30.13 4.47 -8.25
CA PRO A 172 30.96 4.05 -9.36
C PRO A 172 30.43 4.60 -10.69
N VAL A 173 31.31 5.13 -11.55
CA VAL A 173 30.91 5.65 -12.87
C VAL A 173 30.23 4.57 -13.71
N ARG A 174 30.70 3.32 -13.60
CA ARG A 174 30.09 2.16 -14.25
C ARG A 174 28.60 2.04 -13.93
N ASP A 175 28.23 2.22 -12.67
CA ASP A 175 26.85 2.06 -12.19
C ASP A 175 25.98 3.21 -12.68
N ALA A 176 26.50 4.43 -12.69
CA ALA A 176 25.83 5.60 -13.27
C ALA A 176 25.59 5.43 -14.79
N LEU A 177 26.58 4.92 -15.53
CA LEU A 177 26.44 4.65 -16.96
C LEU A 177 25.42 3.53 -17.23
N ALA A 178 25.51 2.43 -16.47
CA ALA A 178 24.56 1.32 -16.57
C ALA A 178 23.11 1.77 -16.32
N PHE A 179 22.91 2.78 -15.46
CA PHE A 179 21.59 3.34 -15.20
C PHE A 179 21.08 4.28 -16.30
N ILE A 180 21.93 5.14 -16.87
CA ILE A 180 21.50 6.09 -17.91
C ILE A 180 21.20 5.37 -19.23
N GLY A 181 21.87 4.24 -19.50
CA GLY A 181 21.54 3.35 -20.61
C GLY A 181 22.71 2.52 -21.09
N GLU A 182 22.43 1.42 -21.79
CA GLU A 182 23.43 0.45 -22.25
C GLU A 182 24.50 1.05 -23.18
N ASN A 183 24.13 2.09 -23.93
CA ASN A 183 25.01 2.79 -24.85
C ASN A 183 25.60 4.08 -24.26
N ALA A 184 25.41 4.35 -22.96
CA ALA A 184 25.94 5.54 -22.32
C ALA A 184 27.47 5.48 -22.23
N ARG A 185 28.12 6.58 -22.61
CA ARG A 185 29.58 6.74 -22.54
C ARG A 185 29.92 7.79 -21.49
N LEU A 186 31.17 7.79 -21.01
CA LEU A 186 31.67 8.77 -20.05
C LEU A 186 31.40 10.22 -20.48
N GLN A 187 31.52 10.52 -21.77
CA GLN A 187 31.21 11.84 -22.32
C GLN A 187 29.75 12.25 -22.12
N HIS A 188 28.80 11.31 -22.25
CA HIS A 188 27.39 11.58 -21.97
C HIS A 188 27.19 11.91 -20.50
N LEU A 189 27.80 11.14 -19.60
CA LEU A 189 27.77 11.41 -18.16
C LEU A 189 28.35 12.79 -17.83
N GLN A 190 29.52 13.15 -18.36
CA GLN A 190 30.14 14.46 -18.15
C GLN A 190 29.24 15.61 -18.63
N GLN A 191 28.58 15.44 -19.78
CA GLN A 191 27.63 16.43 -20.28
C GLN A 191 26.39 16.55 -19.38
N SER A 192 25.86 15.42 -18.89
CA SER A 192 24.76 15.39 -17.93
C SER A 192 25.13 16.10 -16.63
N LEU A 193 26.30 15.81 -16.06
CA LEU A 193 26.80 16.48 -14.86
C LEU A 193 26.98 17.99 -15.09
N LYS A 194 27.51 18.40 -16.24
CA LYS A 194 27.66 19.83 -16.59
C LYS A 194 26.31 20.55 -16.70
N ARG A 195 25.26 19.88 -17.17
CA ARG A 195 23.91 20.47 -17.21
C ARG A 195 23.31 20.52 -15.81
N LEU A 196 23.33 19.40 -15.07
CA LEU A 196 22.81 19.32 -13.70
C LEU A 196 23.44 20.35 -12.75
N THR A 197 24.76 20.54 -12.82
CA THR A 197 25.49 21.52 -11.98
C THR A 197 25.18 22.98 -12.32
N LYS A 198 24.65 23.25 -13.51
CA LYS A 198 24.25 24.60 -13.95
C LYS A 198 22.77 24.89 -13.80
N THR A 199 21.97 23.88 -13.44
CA THR A 199 20.53 24.02 -13.30
C THR A 199 20.16 24.35 -11.87
N PHE A 200 19.37 25.42 -11.72
CA PHE A 200 18.78 25.83 -10.46
C PHE A 200 17.29 25.54 -10.48
N VAL A 201 16.73 25.16 -9.35
CA VAL A 201 15.31 24.86 -9.19
C VAL A 201 14.72 25.55 -7.96
N SER A 202 13.44 25.90 -8.04
CA SER A 202 12.64 26.19 -6.86
C SER A 202 11.82 24.98 -6.45
N PHE A 203 11.64 24.83 -5.15
CA PHE A 203 10.68 23.93 -4.55
C PHE A 203 9.63 24.78 -3.82
N ASP A 204 8.42 24.85 -4.39
CA ASP A 204 7.34 25.67 -3.84
C ASP A 204 6.19 24.77 -3.42
N LEU A 205 5.81 24.74 -2.14
CA LEU A 205 4.52 24.14 -1.80
C LEU A 205 3.51 25.21 -1.49
N GLN A 206 2.53 25.32 -2.38
CA GLN A 206 1.23 25.81 -1.98
C GLN A 206 0.73 24.95 -0.81
N GLY A 207 0.68 25.54 0.39
CA GLY A 207 0.11 24.92 1.58
C GLY A 207 1.10 24.25 2.55
N SER A 208 2.41 24.18 2.28
CA SER A 208 3.37 23.81 3.34
C SER A 208 3.71 25.05 4.16
N LYS A 209 3.62 24.94 5.49
CA LYS A 209 3.99 26.03 6.42
C LYS A 209 5.51 26.29 6.31
N GLY A 210 5.92 27.21 5.43
CA GLY A 210 7.27 27.79 5.42
C GLY A 210 8.39 26.95 4.80
N ARG A 211 8.10 25.96 3.96
CA ARG A 211 9.12 25.22 3.19
C ARG A 211 9.07 25.59 1.71
N ALA A 212 9.46 26.82 1.39
CA ALA A 212 9.75 27.24 0.03
C ALA A 212 11.26 27.49 -0.08
N TRP A 213 11.87 26.98 -1.13
CA TRP A 213 13.29 27.22 -1.42
C TRP A 213 13.43 27.69 -2.85
N GLY A 214 13.95 28.90 -3.03
CA GLY A 214 14.25 29.48 -4.33
C GLY A 214 15.68 29.18 -4.78
N GLU A 215 15.87 29.05 -6.09
CA GLU A 215 17.20 29.02 -6.75
C GLU A 215 18.18 28.01 -6.14
N VAL A 216 17.71 26.80 -5.85
CA VAL A 216 18.53 25.72 -5.31
C VAL A 216 19.28 25.03 -6.47
N PRO A 217 20.62 24.94 -6.46
CA PRO A 217 21.33 24.15 -7.47
C PRO A 217 20.88 22.69 -7.41
N LEU A 218 20.78 21.96 -8.53
CA LEU A 218 20.34 20.56 -8.46
C LEU A 218 21.36 19.62 -7.80
N LEU A 219 22.65 19.89 -8.05
CA LEU A 219 23.75 19.01 -7.68
C LEU A 219 25.08 19.76 -7.74
N VAL A 220 26.04 19.41 -6.88
CA VAL A 220 27.47 19.67 -7.10
C VAL A 220 28.15 18.33 -7.32
N ALA A 221 28.91 18.15 -8.41
CA ALA A 221 29.51 16.86 -8.73
C ALA A 221 30.83 16.99 -9.47
N TRP A 222 31.71 16.01 -9.28
CA TRP A 222 33.01 15.90 -9.94
C TRP A 222 33.43 14.43 -10.07
N LEU A 223 34.26 14.15 -11.07
CA LEU A 223 34.82 12.82 -11.30
C LEU A 223 36.23 12.75 -10.71
N THR A 224 36.58 11.60 -10.16
CA THR A 224 37.96 11.29 -9.75
C THR A 224 38.37 9.96 -10.35
N ALA A 225 39.55 9.94 -10.97
CA ALA A 225 40.25 8.69 -11.21
C ALA A 225 40.92 8.27 -9.89
N PRO A 226 40.79 7.01 -9.44
CA PRO A 226 41.54 6.54 -8.29
C PRO A 226 43.04 6.64 -8.59
N ASP A 227 43.85 6.93 -7.57
CA ASP A 227 45.31 6.95 -7.70
C ASP A 227 45.81 5.56 -8.12
N GLY A 228 46.18 5.40 -9.39
CA GLY A 228 46.68 4.16 -10.00
C GLY A 228 45.98 3.82 -11.32
N GLU A 229 46.72 3.25 -12.28
CA GLU A 229 46.33 2.92 -13.66
C GLU A 229 45.25 1.83 -13.81
N GLN A 230 44.31 1.71 -12.88
CA GLN A 230 43.19 0.78 -13.01
C GLN A 230 42.03 1.47 -13.71
N GLU A 231 42.09 1.46 -15.04
CA GLU A 231 40.99 1.83 -15.93
C GLU A 231 39.67 1.15 -15.48
N GLY A 232 38.57 1.90 -15.49
CA GLY A 232 37.24 1.38 -15.14
C GLY A 232 36.85 1.47 -13.66
N ARG A 233 37.67 2.10 -12.80
CA ARG A 233 37.35 2.39 -11.39
C ARG A 233 37.07 3.86 -11.08
N GLU A 234 36.73 4.64 -12.10
CA GLU A 234 36.36 6.05 -11.92
C GLU A 234 35.19 6.18 -10.95
N LEU A 235 35.31 7.12 -10.02
CA LEU A 235 34.28 7.42 -9.02
C LEU A 235 33.64 8.77 -9.33
N LEU A 236 32.32 8.80 -9.28
CA LEU A 236 31.55 10.04 -9.31
C LEU A 236 31.28 10.48 -7.88
N HIS A 237 31.90 11.59 -7.50
CA HIS A 237 31.60 12.28 -6.25
C HIS A 237 30.53 13.33 -6.46
N TYR A 238 29.61 13.43 -5.51
CA TYR A 238 28.56 14.43 -5.58
C TYR A 238 28.05 14.84 -4.20
N ASN A 239 27.54 16.07 -4.13
CA ASN A 239 26.90 16.64 -2.96
C ASN A 239 25.48 17.06 -3.31
N LEU A 240 24.55 16.71 -2.43
CA LEU A 240 23.18 17.19 -2.50
C LEU A 240 23.06 18.51 -1.71
N PRO A 241 22.44 19.54 -2.30
CA PRO A 241 22.23 20.82 -1.62
C PRO A 241 21.46 20.66 -0.30
N ILE A 242 21.75 21.52 0.66
CA ILE A 242 21.13 21.49 2.00
C ILE A 242 19.59 21.44 1.95
N PRO A 243 18.89 22.24 1.10
CA PRO A 243 17.44 22.13 1.00
C PRO A 243 16.94 20.72 0.63
N VAL A 244 17.58 20.08 -0.35
CA VAL A 244 17.25 18.72 -0.78
C VAL A 244 17.50 17.72 0.34
N ARG A 245 18.67 17.81 1.01
CA ARG A 245 18.99 16.94 2.14
C ARG A 245 17.98 17.08 3.28
N ARG A 246 17.59 18.31 3.64
CA ARG A 246 16.60 18.58 4.70
C ARG A 246 15.22 18.01 4.36
N MET A 247 14.77 18.16 3.12
CA MET A 247 13.51 17.56 2.65
C MET A 247 13.55 16.03 2.75
N MET A 248 14.64 15.43 2.27
CA MET A 248 14.82 13.97 2.26
C MET A 248 14.99 13.37 3.67
N ALA A 249 15.63 14.07 4.61
CA ALA A 249 15.89 13.59 5.97
C ALA A 249 14.61 13.38 6.80
N ARG A 250 13.60 14.22 6.57
CA ARG A 250 12.34 14.27 7.33
C ARG A 250 11.14 14.54 6.40
N PRO A 251 10.79 13.57 5.54
CA PRO A 251 9.65 13.74 4.65
C PRO A 251 8.36 13.63 5.46
N GLU A 252 7.52 14.67 5.42
CA GLU A 252 6.18 14.62 6.04
C GLU A 252 5.23 13.76 5.21
N ARG A 253 5.31 13.94 3.88
CA ARG A 253 4.61 13.16 2.87
C ARG A 253 5.64 12.60 1.90
N PHE A 254 5.55 11.33 1.56
CA PHE A 254 6.49 10.74 0.61
C PHE A 254 5.82 9.74 -0.33
N ALA A 255 6.27 9.70 -1.57
CA ALA A 255 5.89 8.67 -2.51
C ALA A 255 7.14 7.93 -3.01
N TYR A 256 6.98 6.65 -3.32
CA TYR A 256 8.08 5.87 -3.90
C TYR A 256 8.14 6.10 -5.40
N LEU A 257 9.34 6.43 -5.89
CA LEU A 257 9.68 6.39 -7.32
C LEU A 257 10.39 5.07 -7.64
N GLU A 258 9.99 4.47 -8.74
CA GLU A 258 10.62 3.29 -9.33
C GLU A 258 11.82 3.72 -10.17
N LEU A 259 13.00 3.16 -9.90
CA LEU A 259 14.21 3.57 -10.62
C LEU A 259 14.30 2.95 -12.02
N ALA A 260 13.75 1.74 -12.22
CA ALA A 260 13.81 1.08 -13.53
C ALA A 260 13.01 1.82 -14.62
N PRO A 261 11.75 2.27 -14.39
CA PRO A 261 11.04 3.09 -15.36
C PRO A 261 11.79 4.39 -15.65
N LEU A 262 12.29 5.09 -14.62
CA LEU A 262 13.04 6.35 -14.79
C LEU A 262 14.25 6.20 -15.73
N ALA A 263 15.00 5.11 -15.62
CA ALA A 263 16.12 4.79 -16.52
C ALA A 263 15.67 4.53 -17.97
N ALA A 264 14.46 4.02 -18.18
CA ALA A 264 13.94 3.67 -19.49
C ALA A 264 13.26 4.84 -20.23
N MET A 265 12.84 5.91 -19.52
CA MET A 265 12.11 7.04 -20.12
C MET A 265 12.97 7.80 -21.12
N GLN A 266 12.38 8.12 -22.27
CA GLN A 266 13.07 8.83 -23.35
C GLN A 266 12.80 10.34 -23.31
N SER A 267 11.65 10.75 -22.77
CA SER A 267 11.23 12.13 -22.64
C SER A 267 11.45 12.65 -21.21
N LYS A 268 12.04 13.84 -21.10
CA LYS A 268 12.13 14.55 -19.81
C LYS A 268 10.75 14.84 -19.21
N TYR A 269 9.75 14.99 -20.08
CA TYR A 269 8.36 15.19 -19.69
C TYR A 269 7.74 13.91 -19.15
N GLY A 270 8.19 12.72 -19.57
CA GLY A 270 7.81 11.43 -19.00
C GLY A 270 8.17 11.33 -17.52
N ILE A 271 9.42 11.70 -17.18
CA ILE A 271 9.89 11.72 -15.79
C ILE A 271 9.10 12.72 -14.94
N ARG A 272 8.83 13.92 -15.46
CA ARG A 272 8.03 14.95 -14.75
C ARG A 272 6.58 14.52 -14.55
N LEU A 273 5.95 13.97 -15.58
CA LEU A 273 4.59 13.45 -15.49
C LEU A 273 4.52 12.27 -14.51
N TYR A 274 5.52 11.39 -14.51
CA TYR A 274 5.63 10.30 -13.55
C TYR A 274 5.68 10.81 -12.11
N ARG A 275 6.52 11.82 -11.83
CA ARG A 275 6.62 12.47 -10.52
C ARG A 275 5.28 13.09 -10.11
N LEU A 276 4.65 13.86 -11.01
CA LEU A 276 3.35 14.51 -10.77
C LEU A 276 2.26 13.50 -10.43
N LEU A 277 2.06 12.48 -11.26
CA LEU A 277 1.04 11.44 -11.02
C LEU A 277 1.35 10.63 -9.75
N THR A 278 2.63 10.42 -9.44
CA THR A 278 3.06 9.76 -8.21
C THR A 278 2.74 10.59 -6.96
N ALA A 279 2.87 11.91 -7.05
CA ALA A 279 2.47 12.87 -6.02
C ALA A 279 0.94 12.91 -5.84
N LEU A 280 0.19 13.01 -6.93
CA LEU A 280 -1.29 13.08 -6.91
C LEU A 280 -1.92 11.79 -6.38
N THR A 281 -1.30 10.64 -6.66
CA THR A 281 -1.74 9.33 -6.14
C THR A 281 -1.14 8.99 -4.78
N PHE A 282 -0.45 9.92 -4.11
CA PHE A 282 0.07 9.70 -2.76
C PHE A 282 -1.06 9.44 -1.76
N GLY A 283 -0.89 8.45 -0.88
CA GLY A 283 -1.88 8.09 0.14
C GLY A 283 -3.06 7.28 -0.39
N MET A 284 -3.30 7.27 -1.70
CA MET A 284 -4.30 6.42 -2.33
C MET A 284 -3.85 4.96 -2.27
N LYS A 285 -4.74 4.10 -1.77
CA LYS A 285 -4.50 2.66 -1.67
C LYS A 285 -5.23 1.96 -2.79
N TRP A 286 -4.53 1.04 -3.44
CA TRP A 286 -5.18 0.06 -4.30
C TRP A 286 -6.27 -0.67 -3.49
N LYS A 287 -7.50 -0.62 -3.97
CA LYS A 287 -8.66 -1.27 -3.37
C LYS A 287 -8.70 -2.72 -3.86
N LYS A 288 -8.90 -3.62 -2.90
CA LYS A 288 -8.84 -5.08 -3.12
C LYS A 288 -10.12 -5.66 -3.72
N THR A 289 -11.25 -4.97 -3.56
CA THR A 289 -12.55 -5.51 -3.92
C THR A 289 -12.68 -5.56 -5.43
N TYR A 290 -13.10 -6.72 -5.92
CA TYR A 290 -13.45 -6.89 -7.32
C TYR A 290 -14.64 -5.95 -7.66
N GLY A 291 -14.46 -5.07 -8.63
CA GLY A 291 -15.44 -4.05 -9.02
C GLY A 291 -15.28 -2.68 -8.35
N ASP A 292 -14.35 -2.51 -7.41
CA ASP A 292 -13.96 -1.16 -6.97
C ASP A 292 -13.11 -0.49 -8.05
N ASP A 293 -13.52 0.70 -8.50
CA ASP A 293 -12.74 1.48 -9.44
C ASP A 293 -11.42 1.95 -8.79
N ASN A 294 -10.32 1.32 -9.23
CA ASN A 294 -8.95 1.79 -9.03
C ASN A 294 -8.56 2.84 -10.10
N LEU A 295 -9.56 3.35 -10.82
CA LEU A 295 -9.44 4.33 -11.88
C LEU A 295 -9.59 5.74 -11.29
N LEU A 296 -8.66 6.61 -11.66
CA LEU A 296 -8.63 8.01 -11.27
C LEU A 296 -8.54 8.83 -12.55
N VAL A 297 -9.35 9.88 -12.68
CA VAL A 297 -9.24 10.80 -13.80
C VAL A 297 -8.74 12.13 -13.27
N PHE A 298 -7.58 12.56 -13.75
CA PHE A 298 -7.02 13.88 -13.48
C PHE A 298 -7.31 14.79 -14.67
N GLU A 299 -7.81 15.98 -14.41
CA GLU A 299 -8.09 16.99 -15.42
C GLU A 299 -7.19 18.20 -15.18
N PHE A 300 -6.52 18.67 -16.22
CA PHE A 300 -5.66 19.84 -16.19
C PHE A 300 -6.03 20.78 -17.32
N THR A 301 -5.90 22.10 -17.11
CA THR A 301 -5.84 23.01 -18.25
C THR A 301 -4.53 22.76 -19.02
N PRO A 302 -4.47 23.04 -20.34
CA PRO A 302 -3.22 22.93 -21.08
C PRO A 302 -2.07 23.73 -20.46
N GLU A 303 -2.36 24.94 -19.98
CA GLU A 303 -1.40 25.86 -19.37
C GLU A 303 -0.89 25.32 -18.03
N GLU A 304 -1.77 24.82 -17.18
CA GLU A 304 -1.40 24.20 -15.90
C GLU A 304 -0.50 22.99 -16.12
N LEU A 305 -0.87 22.09 -17.03
CA LEU A 305 -0.06 20.90 -17.31
C LEU A 305 1.28 21.29 -17.95
N ALA A 306 1.31 22.29 -18.83
CA ALA A 306 2.55 22.79 -19.42
C ALA A 306 3.49 23.35 -18.35
N GLU A 307 2.96 24.13 -17.40
CA GLU A 307 3.73 24.66 -16.26
C GLU A 307 4.29 23.52 -15.40
N ARG A 308 3.46 22.55 -14.99
CA ARG A 308 3.87 21.40 -14.17
C ARG A 308 4.91 20.52 -14.87
N LEU A 309 4.84 20.41 -16.19
CA LEU A 309 5.83 19.67 -16.99
C LEU A 309 7.04 20.53 -17.39
N GLY A 310 7.08 21.81 -17.02
CA GLY A 310 8.13 22.76 -17.43
C GLY A 310 8.27 22.85 -18.95
N TYR A 311 7.17 22.80 -19.68
CA TYR A 311 7.13 23.01 -21.12
C TYR A 311 7.18 24.52 -21.43
N PRO A 312 8.06 24.98 -22.33
CA PRO A 312 8.21 26.39 -22.60
C PRO A 312 6.95 26.97 -23.25
N VAL A 313 6.45 28.07 -22.68
CA VAL A 313 5.35 28.87 -23.25
C VAL A 313 5.95 30.03 -24.03
N GLY A 314 5.59 30.15 -25.31
CA GLY A 314 6.10 31.21 -26.18
C GLY A 314 5.40 32.56 -25.91
N PRO A 315 5.87 33.65 -26.54
CA PRO A 315 5.23 34.97 -26.40
C PRO A 315 3.79 34.99 -26.93
N GLU A 316 3.46 34.13 -27.90
CA GLU A 316 2.10 33.95 -28.44
C GLU A 316 1.22 33.03 -27.55
N GLY A 317 1.73 32.61 -26.40
CA GLY A 317 1.06 31.66 -25.52
C GLY A 317 1.36 30.20 -25.87
N LEU A 318 0.56 29.29 -25.29
CA LEU A 318 0.75 27.86 -25.41
C LEU A 318 0.07 27.33 -26.68
N HIS A 319 0.84 26.79 -27.61
CA HIS A 319 0.28 26.01 -28.71
C HIS A 319 -0.11 24.60 -28.25
N THR A 320 -1.34 24.44 -27.76
CA THR A 320 -1.85 23.20 -27.14
C THR A 320 -1.61 21.94 -27.99
N ARG A 321 -1.79 22.02 -29.32
CA ARG A 321 -1.54 20.89 -30.22
C ARG A 321 -0.08 20.44 -30.19
N LYS A 322 0.87 21.38 -30.34
CA LYS A 322 2.32 21.08 -30.30
C LYS A 322 2.73 20.58 -28.92
N PHE A 323 2.16 21.14 -27.85
CA PHE A 323 2.40 20.69 -26.48
C PHE A 323 1.98 19.23 -26.29
N ARG A 324 0.77 18.84 -26.73
CA ARG A 324 0.32 17.45 -26.65
C ARG A 324 1.20 16.50 -27.47
N GLU A 325 1.49 16.86 -28.72
CA GLU A 325 2.30 16.04 -29.63
C GLU A 325 3.76 15.86 -29.15
N ARG A 326 4.37 16.91 -28.56
CA ARG A 326 5.80 16.91 -28.20
C ARG A 326 6.10 16.60 -26.75
N ALA A 327 5.14 16.75 -25.85
CA ALA A 327 5.34 16.56 -24.41
C ALA A 327 4.40 15.50 -23.83
N VAL A 328 3.08 15.69 -23.94
CA VAL A 328 2.10 14.80 -23.27
C VAL A 328 2.12 13.39 -23.85
N ALA A 329 1.99 13.24 -25.17
CA ALA A 329 1.95 11.92 -25.79
C ALA A 329 3.25 11.11 -25.56
N PRO A 330 4.47 11.67 -25.76
CA PRO A 330 5.70 10.97 -25.40
C PRO A 330 5.78 10.66 -23.89
N ALA A 331 5.31 11.56 -23.02
CA ALA A 331 5.31 11.32 -21.58
C ALA A 331 4.40 10.16 -21.19
N ILE A 332 3.21 10.04 -21.78
CA ILE A 332 2.30 8.91 -21.56
C ILE A 332 2.93 7.60 -22.04
N GLN A 333 3.62 7.62 -23.19
CA GLN A 333 4.32 6.44 -23.71
C GLN A 333 5.43 5.96 -22.76
N ASP A 334 6.20 6.88 -22.18
CA ASP A 334 7.24 6.56 -21.19
C ASP A 334 6.68 5.92 -19.91
N LEU A 335 5.40 6.16 -19.58
CA LEU A 335 4.76 5.59 -18.38
C LEU A 335 4.38 4.12 -18.52
N LEU A 336 4.48 3.51 -19.71
CA LEU A 336 4.13 2.09 -19.91
C LEU A 336 4.97 1.13 -19.05
N GLY A 337 6.20 1.53 -18.68
CA GLY A 337 7.08 0.74 -17.82
C GLY A 337 6.78 0.87 -16.32
N VAL A 338 5.93 1.82 -15.90
CA VAL A 338 5.61 2.08 -14.50
C VAL A 338 4.73 0.96 -13.95
N ARG A 339 5.12 0.36 -12.83
CA ARG A 339 4.37 -0.77 -12.25
C ARG A 339 3.32 -0.34 -11.24
N ARG A 340 3.51 0.82 -10.62
CA ARG A 340 2.58 1.35 -9.61
C ARG A 340 1.21 1.67 -10.19
N PHE A 341 1.16 2.17 -11.41
CA PHE A 341 -0.07 2.53 -12.09
C PHE A 341 0.09 2.46 -13.60
N ARG A 342 -1.02 2.34 -14.32
CA ARG A 342 -1.10 2.55 -15.76
C ARG A 342 -1.71 3.92 -16.01
N ALA A 343 -1.16 4.66 -16.97
CA ALA A 343 -1.69 5.97 -17.35
C ALA A 343 -2.04 5.96 -18.83
N ARG A 344 -3.17 6.58 -19.19
CA ARG A 344 -3.53 6.86 -20.58
C ARG A 344 -4.16 8.23 -20.70
N GLU A 345 -3.92 8.88 -21.83
CA GLU A 345 -4.63 10.11 -22.19
C GLU A 345 -6.03 9.76 -22.68
N LEU A 346 -7.05 10.41 -22.15
CA LEU A 346 -8.43 10.32 -22.64
C LEU A 346 -8.70 11.46 -23.64
N ASP A 347 -9.84 11.39 -24.33
CA ASP A 347 -10.26 12.48 -25.21
C ASP A 347 -10.32 13.81 -24.44
N PRO A 348 -9.68 14.87 -24.94
CA PRO A 348 -9.68 16.16 -24.28
C PRO A 348 -11.08 16.76 -24.26
N ILE A 349 -11.39 17.50 -23.20
CA ILE A 349 -12.61 18.31 -23.15
C ILE A 349 -12.38 19.55 -24.00
N ARG A 350 -13.26 19.76 -24.97
CA ARG A 350 -13.20 20.89 -25.91
C ARG A 350 -14.31 21.88 -25.61
N GLY A 351 -13.97 23.17 -25.66
CA GLY A 351 -14.92 24.26 -25.52
C GLY A 351 -15.80 24.44 -26.74
N THR A 352 -16.86 25.22 -26.56
CA THR A 352 -17.87 25.54 -27.59
C THR A 352 -17.44 26.65 -28.57
N GLY A 353 -16.29 27.28 -28.34
CA GLY A 353 -15.77 28.38 -29.17
C GLY A 353 -15.28 27.97 -30.58
N ARG A 354 -15.03 28.97 -31.42
CA ARG A 354 -14.49 28.78 -32.78
C ARG A 354 -13.18 27.97 -32.75
N GLY A 355 -13.14 26.86 -33.46
CA GLY A 355 -11.99 25.94 -33.49
C GLY A 355 -11.95 24.91 -32.37
N SER A 356 -12.99 24.86 -31.51
CA SER A 356 -13.15 23.89 -30.41
C SER A 356 -11.86 23.74 -29.57
N PRO A 357 -11.42 24.83 -28.91
CA PRO A 357 -10.18 24.85 -28.15
C PRO A 357 -10.22 23.78 -27.05
N VAL A 358 -9.07 23.19 -26.74
CA VAL A 358 -8.96 22.21 -25.66
C VAL A 358 -8.99 22.97 -24.34
N GLU A 359 -10.04 22.79 -23.56
CA GLU A 359 -10.18 23.39 -22.22
C GLU A 359 -9.48 22.53 -21.17
N LYS A 360 -9.60 21.20 -21.28
CA LYS A 360 -8.98 20.27 -20.34
C LYS A 360 -8.35 19.07 -21.04
N ILE A 361 -7.16 18.70 -20.58
CA ILE A 361 -6.49 17.44 -20.88
C ILE A 361 -6.83 16.47 -19.75
N ARG A 362 -7.34 15.28 -20.11
CA ARG A 362 -7.73 14.25 -19.16
C ARG A 362 -6.75 13.09 -19.18
N ILE A 363 -6.20 12.76 -18.01
CA ILE A 363 -5.29 11.62 -17.84
C ILE A 363 -5.98 10.64 -16.89
N GLU A 364 -6.28 9.46 -17.39
CA GLU A 364 -6.78 8.37 -16.58
C GLU A 364 -5.60 7.57 -16.01
N VAL A 365 -5.65 7.29 -14.72
CA VAL A 365 -4.64 6.55 -13.97
C VAL A 365 -5.32 5.37 -13.28
N GLU A 366 -4.95 4.17 -13.69
CA GLU A 366 -5.36 2.92 -13.05
C GLU A 366 -4.30 2.50 -12.03
N LEU A 367 -4.64 2.54 -10.75
CA LEU A 367 -3.74 2.04 -9.70
C LEU A 367 -3.58 0.52 -9.86
N CYS A 368 -2.33 0.08 -9.99
CA CYS A 368 -2.02 -1.34 -10.09
C CYS A 368 -1.86 -1.96 -8.69
N THR A 369 -2.01 -3.28 -8.63
CA THR A 369 -1.71 -4.01 -7.40
C THR A 369 -0.26 -3.77 -6.99
N PRO A 370 0.03 -3.57 -5.69
CA PRO A 370 1.40 -3.42 -5.21
C PRO A 370 2.27 -4.60 -5.64
N ASP A 371 3.44 -4.31 -6.24
CA ASP A 371 4.37 -5.34 -6.71
C ASP A 371 4.70 -6.32 -5.55
N PRO A 372 4.58 -7.63 -5.75
CA PRO A 372 4.90 -8.63 -4.74
C PRO A 372 6.28 -8.44 -4.11
N ARG A 373 7.30 -8.06 -4.90
CA ARG A 373 8.68 -7.92 -4.44
C ARG A 373 8.80 -6.86 -3.33
N ILE A 374 8.04 -5.77 -3.46
CA ILE A 374 7.96 -4.68 -2.50
C ILE A 374 7.32 -5.14 -1.19
N VAL A 375 6.23 -5.90 -1.31
CA VAL A 375 5.37 -6.26 -0.19
C VAL A 375 6.02 -7.36 0.68
N GLN A 376 7.01 -8.11 0.18
CA GLN A 376 7.69 -9.20 0.92
C GLN A 376 8.33 -8.72 2.21
N ASN A 377 9.02 -7.58 2.13
CA ASN A 377 9.75 -7.05 3.27
C ASN A 377 8.81 -6.48 4.34
N GLN A 378 7.66 -5.93 3.94
CA GLN A 378 6.66 -5.38 4.88
C GLN A 378 5.78 -6.46 5.49
N ILE A 379 5.35 -7.43 4.68
CA ILE A 379 4.51 -8.53 5.13
C ILE A 379 5.32 -9.44 6.03
N MET A 380 6.54 -9.88 5.70
CA MET A 380 7.33 -10.73 6.59
C MET A 380 7.58 -10.10 7.97
N LYS A 381 7.79 -8.77 8.03
CA LYS A 381 7.91 -8.02 9.30
C LYS A 381 6.60 -7.91 10.09
N ARG A 382 5.44 -7.85 9.42
CA ARG A 382 4.12 -7.83 10.10
C ARG A 382 3.65 -9.24 10.46
N LEU A 383 4.00 -10.20 9.63
CA LEU A 383 3.64 -11.60 9.72
C LEU A 383 4.36 -12.30 10.88
N SER A 384 5.59 -11.91 11.24
CA SER A 384 6.27 -12.44 12.44
C SER A 384 5.45 -12.25 13.73
N ASN A 385 4.50 -11.30 13.74
CA ASN A 385 3.61 -11.05 14.86
C ASN A 385 2.25 -11.77 14.68
N ARG A 386 2.11 -12.89 15.39
CA ARG A 386 0.86 -13.60 15.77
C ARG A 386 0.09 -14.34 14.65
N LEU A 387 -0.23 -13.71 13.51
CA LEU A 387 -1.09 -14.33 12.50
C LEU A 387 -0.40 -15.44 11.71
N VAL A 388 0.92 -15.37 11.51
CA VAL A 388 1.70 -16.46 10.89
C VAL A 388 1.89 -17.63 11.81
N LYS A 389 1.97 -17.44 13.13
CA LYS A 389 1.94 -18.60 14.03
C LYS A 389 0.62 -19.36 13.90
N GLN A 390 -0.52 -18.68 13.73
CA GLN A 390 -1.82 -19.33 13.47
C GLN A 390 -1.97 -19.87 12.03
N THR A 391 -1.47 -19.15 11.02
CA THR A 391 -1.63 -19.54 9.61
C THR A 391 -0.61 -20.62 9.20
N LEU A 392 0.61 -20.59 9.74
CA LEU A 392 1.60 -21.68 9.60
C LEU A 392 1.28 -22.88 10.50
N ALA A 393 0.57 -22.69 11.62
CA ALA A 393 0.02 -23.82 12.38
C ALA A 393 -1.04 -24.60 11.59
N ASN A 394 -1.60 -24.00 10.52
CA ASN A 394 -2.43 -24.73 9.58
C ASN A 394 -1.52 -25.49 8.61
N GLU A 395 -1.02 -26.63 9.07
CA GLU A 395 -0.09 -27.51 8.35
C GLU A 395 -0.57 -27.85 6.92
N VAL A 396 -1.90 -27.94 6.75
CA VAL A 396 -2.58 -28.14 5.47
C VAL A 396 -2.31 -26.98 4.49
N PHE A 397 -2.31 -25.73 4.96
CA PHE A 397 -2.04 -24.56 4.13
C PHE A 397 -0.58 -24.57 3.63
N ILE A 398 0.39 -24.81 4.52
CA ILE A 398 1.81 -24.89 4.13
C ILE A 398 2.03 -26.02 3.13
N ARG A 399 1.49 -27.22 3.39
CA ARG A 399 1.64 -28.38 2.50
C ARG A 399 1.03 -28.13 1.12
N THR A 400 -0.07 -27.38 1.06
CA THR A 400 -0.76 -27.11 -0.21
C THR A 400 -0.04 -26.02 -1.01
N VAL A 401 0.45 -24.97 -0.33
CA VAL A 401 0.93 -23.73 -0.94
C VAL A 401 2.44 -23.70 -1.16
N VAL A 402 3.22 -24.37 -0.29
CA VAL A 402 4.68 -24.40 -0.37
C VAL A 402 5.13 -25.67 -1.08
N ARG A 403 5.15 -25.61 -2.41
CA ARG A 403 5.56 -26.73 -3.26
C ARG A 403 6.90 -26.39 -3.92
N PRO A 404 8.03 -26.98 -3.48
CA PRO A 404 9.34 -26.69 -4.09
C PRO A 404 9.36 -27.07 -5.57
N ASP A 405 9.96 -26.24 -6.41
CA ASP A 405 10.19 -26.48 -7.83
C ASP A 405 11.64 -26.07 -8.15
N GLU A 406 12.04 -26.24 -9.40
CA GLU A 406 13.26 -25.61 -9.92
C GLU A 406 13.24 -24.09 -9.65
N PRO A 407 14.36 -23.47 -9.25
CA PRO A 407 14.41 -22.05 -8.85
C PRO A 407 13.77 -21.08 -9.86
N ARG A 408 13.88 -21.38 -11.17
CA ARG A 408 13.26 -20.59 -12.25
C ARG A 408 11.74 -20.52 -12.15
N TYR A 409 11.08 -21.57 -11.66
CA TYR A 409 9.63 -21.70 -11.60
C TYR A 409 9.07 -21.66 -10.17
N CYS A 410 9.94 -21.59 -9.16
CA CYS A 410 9.55 -21.66 -7.77
C CYS A 410 8.88 -20.35 -7.32
N VAL A 411 7.58 -20.41 -7.05
CA VAL A 411 6.82 -19.29 -6.48
C VAL A 411 7.02 -19.26 -4.96
N ALA A 412 7.38 -18.10 -4.42
CA ALA A 412 7.56 -17.91 -2.99
C ALA A 412 6.22 -18.07 -2.24
N SER A 413 6.27 -18.70 -1.08
CA SER A 413 5.08 -18.88 -0.21
C SER A 413 4.39 -17.56 0.15
N SER A 414 5.17 -16.49 0.31
CA SER A 414 4.66 -15.14 0.57
C SER A 414 3.75 -14.61 -0.54
N THR A 415 3.98 -15.03 -1.78
CA THR A 415 3.19 -14.61 -2.95
C THR A 415 1.77 -15.15 -2.85
N TRP A 416 1.61 -16.42 -2.51
CA TRP A 416 0.30 -17.02 -2.27
C TRP A 416 -0.40 -16.48 -1.03
N VAL A 417 0.35 -16.19 0.04
CA VAL A 417 -0.19 -15.52 1.23
C VAL A 417 -0.71 -14.13 0.88
N ARG A 418 -0.07 -13.40 -0.04
CA ARG A 418 -0.57 -12.11 -0.54
C ARG A 418 -1.83 -12.28 -1.35
N LEU A 419 -1.84 -13.22 -2.29
CA LEU A 419 -3.00 -13.50 -3.10
C LEU A 419 -4.22 -13.79 -2.21
N ARG A 420 -4.06 -14.61 -1.17
CA ARG A 420 -5.09 -14.84 -0.15
C ARG A 420 -5.63 -13.55 0.49
N GLN A 421 -4.74 -12.61 0.81
CA GLN A 421 -5.12 -11.32 1.38
C GLN A 421 -5.75 -10.37 0.35
N GLN A 422 -5.50 -10.56 -0.95
CA GLN A 422 -6.07 -9.74 -2.02
C GLN A 422 -7.46 -10.23 -2.42
N ILE A 423 -7.67 -11.55 -2.45
CA ILE A 423 -8.94 -12.15 -2.89
C ILE A 423 -10.08 -11.82 -1.94
N LEU A 424 -9.86 -11.72 -0.62
CA LEU A 424 -10.91 -11.41 0.36
C LEU A 424 -10.37 -10.62 1.58
N PRO A 425 -11.04 -9.53 2.01
CA PRO A 425 -10.89 -9.01 3.37
C PRO A 425 -11.66 -9.93 4.31
N ALA A 426 -11.02 -10.99 4.82
CA ALA A 426 -11.71 -11.97 5.65
C ALA A 426 -12.04 -11.39 7.05
N ASP A 427 -13.27 -10.93 7.23
CA ASP A 427 -13.81 -10.55 8.54
C ASP A 427 -14.47 -11.74 9.25
N THR A 428 -14.72 -12.87 8.55
CA THR A 428 -15.35 -14.06 9.14
C THR A 428 -14.56 -15.37 8.93
N THR A 429 -14.72 -16.31 9.87
CA THR A 429 -14.08 -17.64 9.84
C THR A 429 -14.53 -18.50 8.65
N LEU A 430 -15.78 -18.34 8.20
CA LEU A 430 -16.35 -19.11 7.09
C LEU A 430 -15.73 -18.70 5.74
N GLU A 431 -15.52 -17.40 5.55
CA GLU A 431 -14.81 -16.85 4.39
C GLU A 431 -13.37 -17.36 4.33
N LEU A 432 -12.72 -17.53 5.49
CA LEU A 432 -11.35 -18.01 5.57
C LEU A 432 -11.18 -19.41 4.98
N VAL A 433 -12.14 -20.31 5.19
CA VAL A 433 -12.14 -21.68 4.64
C VAL A 433 -12.32 -21.65 3.13
N ARG A 434 -13.32 -20.90 2.63
CA ARG A 434 -13.56 -20.73 1.18
C ARG A 434 -12.36 -20.10 0.48
N THR A 435 -11.70 -19.14 1.13
CA THR A 435 -10.49 -18.49 0.61
C THR A 435 -9.35 -19.50 0.47
N ASN A 436 -9.15 -20.38 1.46
CA ASN A 436 -8.09 -21.38 1.41
C ASN A 436 -8.35 -22.42 0.31
N GLU A 437 -9.62 -22.81 0.11
CA GLU A 437 -10.01 -23.71 -0.97
C GLU A 437 -9.75 -23.07 -2.35
N LEU A 438 -10.19 -21.83 -2.55
CA LEU A 438 -9.96 -21.07 -3.77
C LEU A 438 -8.47 -20.87 -4.04
N LEU A 439 -7.68 -20.52 -3.01
CA LEU A 439 -6.24 -20.40 -3.15
C LEU A 439 -5.59 -21.75 -3.54
N GLY A 440 -6.03 -22.86 -2.94
CA GLY A 440 -5.59 -24.19 -3.32
C GLY A 440 -5.90 -24.51 -4.78
N LYS A 441 -7.08 -24.11 -5.27
CA LYS A 441 -7.45 -24.22 -6.70
C LYS A 441 -6.54 -23.37 -7.58
N LEU A 442 -6.25 -22.13 -7.22
CA LEU A 442 -5.36 -21.24 -7.99
C LEU A 442 -3.92 -21.75 -8.02
N VAL A 443 -3.39 -22.26 -6.91
CA VAL A 443 -2.06 -22.90 -6.87
C VAL A 443 -2.01 -24.10 -7.81
N ASN A 444 -3.02 -24.98 -7.74
CA ASN A 444 -3.09 -26.15 -8.62
C ASN A 444 -3.25 -25.74 -10.10
N ALA A 445 -4.10 -24.75 -10.38
CA ALA A 445 -4.30 -24.21 -11.72
C ALA A 445 -2.99 -23.63 -12.29
N PHE A 446 -2.22 -22.90 -11.49
CA PHE A 446 -0.91 -22.39 -11.91
C PHE A 446 0.07 -23.51 -12.24
N GLN A 447 0.09 -24.59 -11.44
CA GLN A 447 0.95 -25.75 -11.72
C GLN A 447 0.55 -26.46 -13.01
N VAL A 448 -0.74 -26.56 -13.29
CA VAL A 448 -1.26 -27.10 -14.53
C VAL A 448 -0.86 -26.20 -15.70
N ALA A 449 -1.09 -24.88 -15.61
CA ALA A 449 -0.69 -23.91 -16.64
C ALA A 449 0.81 -23.96 -16.94
N LEU A 450 1.66 -24.05 -15.90
CA LEU A 450 3.10 -24.21 -16.07
C LEU A 450 3.45 -25.55 -16.74
N HIS A 451 2.72 -26.62 -16.44
CA HIS A 451 2.94 -27.90 -17.11
C HIS A 451 2.55 -27.86 -18.59
N GLU A 452 1.42 -27.24 -18.93
CA GLU A 452 1.03 -27.00 -20.33
C GLU A 452 2.12 -26.20 -21.05
N ALA A 453 2.59 -25.12 -20.43
CA ALA A 453 3.62 -24.25 -20.96
C ALA A 453 4.94 -24.99 -21.25
N LEU A 454 5.37 -25.88 -20.36
CA LEU A 454 6.60 -26.65 -20.52
C LEU A 454 6.48 -27.82 -21.49
N THR A 455 5.28 -28.35 -21.71
CA THR A 455 5.05 -29.51 -22.59
C THR A 455 4.55 -29.11 -23.98
N GLY A 456 4.02 -27.90 -24.14
CA GLY A 456 3.35 -27.46 -25.36
C GLY A 456 1.94 -28.04 -25.53
N THR A 457 1.43 -28.79 -24.56
CA THR A 457 0.12 -29.45 -24.65
C THR A 457 -0.89 -28.73 -23.78
N CYS A 458 -1.87 -28.05 -24.39
CA CYS A 458 -2.97 -27.40 -23.67
C CYS A 458 -4.05 -28.41 -23.30
N LEU A 459 -4.63 -28.26 -22.11
CA LEU A 459 -5.70 -29.14 -21.59
C LEU A 459 -7.09 -28.56 -21.85
N THR A 460 -7.18 -27.24 -21.89
CA THR A 460 -8.36 -26.52 -22.33
C THR A 460 -8.29 -26.28 -23.83
N ASP A 461 -9.29 -25.60 -24.39
CA ASP A 461 -9.30 -25.21 -25.80
C ASP A 461 -7.93 -24.61 -26.22
N PRO A 462 -7.26 -25.18 -27.24
CA PRO A 462 -5.97 -24.68 -27.73
C PRO A 462 -6.00 -23.19 -28.08
N GLU A 463 -7.12 -22.66 -28.57
CA GLU A 463 -7.25 -21.25 -28.92
C GLU A 463 -7.39 -20.37 -27.66
N GLU A 464 -8.05 -20.87 -26.61
CA GLU A 464 -8.07 -20.19 -25.31
C GLU A 464 -6.64 -20.15 -24.72
N CYS A 465 -5.93 -21.27 -24.76
CA CYS A 465 -4.57 -21.39 -24.24
C CYS A 465 -3.57 -20.44 -24.93
N LYS A 466 -3.73 -20.20 -26.24
CA LYS A 466 -2.90 -19.25 -27.01
C LYS A 466 -3.27 -17.79 -26.78
N SER A 467 -4.55 -17.50 -26.50
CA SER A 467 -5.05 -16.13 -26.36
C SER A 467 -4.88 -15.55 -24.95
N ARG A 468 -4.75 -16.40 -23.92
CA ARG A 468 -4.43 -15.96 -22.55
C ARG A 468 -3.00 -15.43 -22.45
N GLY A 469 -2.79 -14.39 -21.64
CA GLY A 469 -1.45 -13.80 -21.41
C GLY A 469 -0.57 -14.65 -20.50
N PHE A 470 -1.17 -15.46 -19.63
CA PHE A 470 -0.47 -16.27 -18.63
C PHE A 470 -0.68 -17.79 -18.82
N ARG A 471 -0.76 -18.25 -20.08
CA ARG A 471 -0.80 -19.69 -20.44
C ARG A 471 0.24 -20.00 -21.52
N GLY A 472 0.53 -21.28 -21.72
CA GLY A 472 1.41 -21.74 -22.80
C GLY A 472 2.78 -21.04 -22.83
N ALA A 473 3.28 -20.74 -24.03
CA ALA A 473 4.56 -20.05 -24.20
C ALA A 473 4.57 -18.63 -23.61
N ALA A 474 3.42 -17.94 -23.58
CA ALA A 474 3.31 -16.60 -23.00
C ALA A 474 3.60 -16.61 -21.49
N LEU A 475 3.15 -17.66 -20.76
CA LEU A 475 3.49 -17.82 -19.35
C LEU A 475 5.01 -17.95 -19.12
N LEU A 476 5.72 -18.70 -19.97
CA LEU A 476 7.18 -18.83 -19.82
C LEU A 476 7.89 -17.52 -20.12
N ALA A 477 7.49 -16.83 -21.19
CA ALA A 477 8.04 -15.51 -21.53
C ALA A 477 7.84 -14.53 -20.37
N GLU A 478 6.68 -14.60 -19.71
CA GLU A 478 6.36 -13.75 -18.58
C GLU A 478 7.12 -14.14 -17.31
N ILE A 479 7.33 -15.43 -17.03
CA ILE A 479 8.21 -15.88 -15.94
C ILE A 479 9.65 -15.41 -16.19
N ASP A 480 10.13 -15.46 -17.42
CA ASP A 480 11.49 -15.01 -17.75
C ASP A 480 11.61 -13.49 -17.63
N ARG A 481 10.56 -12.75 -17.99
CA ARG A 481 10.51 -11.29 -17.93
C ARG A 481 10.32 -10.75 -16.51
N THR A 482 9.38 -11.29 -15.74
CA THR A 482 8.96 -10.74 -14.44
C THR A 482 9.17 -11.69 -13.27
N GLY A 483 9.66 -12.89 -13.49
CA GLY A 483 9.87 -13.90 -12.46
C GLY A 483 8.60 -14.67 -12.11
N PRO A 484 8.74 -15.84 -11.46
CA PRO A 484 7.63 -16.75 -11.19
C PRO A 484 6.57 -16.16 -10.25
N ASP A 485 6.97 -15.31 -9.30
CA ASP A 485 6.06 -14.71 -8.33
C ASP A 485 5.05 -13.74 -8.97
N VAL A 486 5.53 -12.86 -9.86
CA VAL A 486 4.68 -11.88 -10.54
C VAL A 486 3.77 -12.60 -11.54
N ALA A 487 4.35 -13.50 -12.35
CA ALA A 487 3.60 -14.31 -13.30
C ALA A 487 2.49 -15.13 -12.61
N ALA A 488 2.74 -15.73 -11.44
CA ALA A 488 1.74 -16.47 -10.69
C ALA A 488 0.60 -15.59 -10.15
N LEU A 489 0.90 -14.37 -9.71
CA LEU A 489 -0.12 -13.42 -9.26
C LEU A 489 -0.99 -12.94 -10.41
N GLU A 490 -0.38 -12.51 -11.51
CA GLU A 490 -1.13 -12.03 -12.68
C GLU A 490 -1.93 -13.16 -13.34
N PHE A 491 -1.36 -14.38 -13.44
CA PHE A 491 -2.12 -15.58 -13.77
C PHE A 491 -3.36 -15.74 -12.89
N SER A 492 -3.18 -15.62 -11.57
CA SER A 492 -4.29 -15.80 -10.63
C SER A 492 -5.37 -14.74 -10.79
N LYS A 493 -5.02 -13.50 -11.15
CA LYS A 493 -6.01 -12.45 -11.45
C LYS A 493 -6.76 -12.73 -12.74
N GLU A 494 -6.03 -13.10 -13.79
CA GLU A 494 -6.63 -13.47 -15.08
C GLU A 494 -7.63 -14.61 -14.87
N GLU A 495 -7.23 -15.61 -14.09
CA GLU A 495 -8.01 -16.79 -13.75
C GLU A 495 -9.20 -16.49 -12.82
N LEU A 496 -9.11 -15.50 -11.92
CA LEU A 496 -10.25 -15.02 -11.13
C LEU A 496 -11.26 -14.24 -11.98
N SER A 497 -10.78 -13.43 -12.92
CA SER A 497 -11.63 -12.62 -13.80
C SER A 497 -12.32 -13.47 -14.88
N ARG A 498 -11.61 -14.49 -15.38
CA ARG A 498 -12.05 -15.39 -16.46
C ARG A 498 -11.62 -16.81 -16.09
N PRO A 499 -12.38 -17.53 -15.23
CA PRO A 499 -12.03 -18.87 -14.81
C PRO A 499 -11.97 -19.87 -15.98
N SER A 500 -10.87 -20.62 -16.06
CA SER A 500 -10.63 -21.68 -17.04
C SER A 500 -10.13 -22.93 -16.33
N LEU A 501 -8.98 -22.87 -15.65
CA LEU A 501 -8.39 -24.00 -14.92
C LEU A 501 -8.83 -24.09 -13.45
N SER A 502 -9.26 -22.98 -12.87
CA SER A 502 -9.70 -22.84 -11.48
C SER A 502 -11.23 -22.90 -11.33
N ALA A 503 -11.96 -22.91 -12.45
CA ALA A 503 -13.41 -22.82 -12.44
C ALA A 503 -14.01 -23.91 -11.53
N PRO A 504 -15.09 -23.60 -10.80
CA PRO A 504 -15.67 -24.55 -9.86
C PRO A 504 -16.01 -25.83 -10.61
N PHE A 505 -15.64 -26.99 -10.08
CA PHE A 505 -15.81 -28.29 -10.74
C PHE A 505 -17.22 -28.48 -11.32
N GLY A 506 -18.28 -27.89 -10.74
CA GLY A 506 -19.65 -27.89 -11.28
C GLY A 506 -19.82 -27.34 -12.71
N TRP A 507 -18.91 -26.51 -13.21
CA TRP A 507 -18.97 -25.87 -14.52
C TRP A 507 -18.33 -26.72 -15.64
N HIS A 508 -17.62 -27.78 -15.26
CA HIS A 508 -16.95 -28.68 -16.18
C HIS A 508 -17.68 -30.02 -16.29
N SER A 509 -17.69 -30.61 -17.49
CA SER A 509 -18.09 -31.99 -17.70
C SER A 509 -17.20 -32.94 -16.89
N THR A 510 -17.71 -34.12 -16.54
CA THR A 510 -16.96 -35.13 -15.76
C THR A 510 -15.63 -35.49 -16.43
N GLU A 511 -15.59 -35.50 -17.76
CA GLU A 511 -14.38 -35.75 -18.56
C GLU A 511 -13.34 -34.65 -18.37
N VAL A 512 -13.75 -33.38 -18.45
CA VAL A 512 -12.85 -32.24 -18.24
C VAL A 512 -12.30 -32.24 -16.80
N ARG A 513 -13.12 -32.56 -15.79
CA ARG A 513 -12.64 -32.69 -14.40
C ARG A 513 -11.57 -33.77 -14.26
N ARG A 514 -11.77 -34.91 -14.94
CA ARG A 514 -10.81 -36.02 -14.93
C ARG A 514 -9.51 -35.62 -15.61
N ALA A 515 -9.60 -34.95 -16.76
CA ALA A 515 -8.45 -34.42 -17.48
C ALA A 515 -7.64 -33.43 -16.62
N ILE A 516 -8.30 -32.47 -15.96
CA ILE A 516 -7.64 -31.51 -15.05
C ILE A 516 -6.98 -32.25 -13.87
N SER A 517 -7.65 -33.25 -13.28
CA SER A 517 -7.09 -34.03 -12.17
C SER A 517 -5.86 -34.82 -12.59
N ASP A 518 -5.89 -35.47 -13.76
CA ASP A 518 -4.77 -36.24 -14.26
C ASP A 518 -3.60 -35.35 -14.70
N ALA A 519 -3.91 -34.20 -15.28
CA ALA A 519 -2.94 -33.15 -15.56
C ALA A 519 -2.27 -32.61 -14.30
N LEU A 520 -3.02 -32.39 -13.22
CA LEU A 520 -2.46 -31.93 -11.95
C LEU A 520 -1.48 -32.97 -11.38
N LYS A 521 -1.80 -34.26 -11.46
CA LYS A 521 -0.87 -35.34 -11.06
C LYS A 521 0.36 -35.38 -11.96
N ALA A 522 0.21 -35.15 -13.26
CA ALA A 522 1.32 -35.08 -14.21
C ALA A 522 2.23 -33.87 -13.90
N ALA A 523 1.64 -32.70 -13.70
CA ALA A 523 2.31 -31.46 -13.30
C ALA A 523 3.10 -31.63 -11.99
N ASP A 524 2.49 -32.26 -10.98
CA ASP A 524 3.15 -32.47 -9.68
C ASP A 524 4.34 -33.44 -9.78
N ARG A 525 4.19 -34.53 -10.55
CA ARG A 525 5.32 -35.44 -10.84
C ARG A 525 6.43 -34.75 -11.60
N ALA A 526 6.11 -33.93 -12.60
CA ALA A 526 7.09 -33.17 -13.38
C ALA A 526 7.84 -32.16 -12.50
N ARG A 527 7.12 -31.42 -11.65
CA ARG A 527 7.69 -30.52 -10.63
C ARG A 527 8.70 -31.22 -9.73
N ILE A 528 8.31 -32.34 -9.12
CA ILE A 528 9.20 -33.08 -8.22
C ILE A 528 10.47 -33.55 -8.95
N ARG A 529 10.37 -33.95 -10.21
CA ARG A 529 11.53 -34.32 -11.03
C ARG A 529 12.45 -33.13 -11.27
N ARG A 530 11.90 -31.97 -11.69
CA ARG A 530 12.67 -30.74 -11.90
C ARG A 530 13.41 -30.29 -10.65
N TYR A 531 12.71 -30.23 -9.52
CA TYR A 531 13.32 -29.87 -8.24
C TYR A 531 14.47 -30.81 -7.83
N LYS A 532 14.29 -32.12 -8.02
CA LYS A 532 15.37 -33.09 -7.74
C LYS A 532 16.55 -32.92 -8.69
N ALA A 533 16.30 -32.57 -9.95
CA ALA A 533 17.35 -32.27 -10.93
C ALA A 533 18.12 -31.00 -10.54
N SER A 534 17.42 -29.93 -10.16
CA SER A 534 18.05 -28.67 -9.75
C SER A 534 18.90 -28.81 -8.49
N LEU A 535 18.43 -29.58 -7.49
CA LEU A 535 19.22 -29.90 -6.28
C LEU A 535 20.48 -30.71 -6.59
N SER A 536 20.42 -31.56 -7.61
CA SER A 536 21.57 -32.37 -8.04
C SER A 536 22.58 -31.48 -8.78
N ALA A 537 22.11 -30.56 -9.62
CA ALA A 537 22.94 -29.61 -10.35
C ALA A 537 23.62 -28.57 -9.44
N SER A 538 22.96 -28.11 -8.37
CA SER A 538 23.51 -27.11 -7.44
C SER A 538 24.50 -27.69 -6.42
N GLY A 539 24.67 -29.02 -6.37
CA GLY A 539 25.42 -29.70 -5.32
C GLY A 539 24.77 -29.61 -3.93
N GLU A 540 23.57 -29.03 -3.80
CA GLU A 540 22.85 -28.92 -2.53
C GLU A 540 22.39 -30.28 -2.02
N LYS A 541 22.14 -31.25 -2.91
CA LYS A 541 21.80 -32.63 -2.52
C LYS A 541 22.89 -33.23 -1.61
N THR A 542 24.15 -32.96 -1.90
CA THR A 542 25.30 -33.39 -1.08
C THR A 542 25.33 -32.65 0.26
N LYS A 543 25.08 -31.34 0.26
CA LYS A 543 25.01 -30.53 1.50
C LYS A 543 23.84 -30.93 2.41
N LEU A 544 22.68 -31.25 1.83
CA LEU A 544 21.50 -31.74 2.54
C LEU A 544 21.71 -33.14 3.11
N ALA A 545 22.37 -34.03 2.34
CA ALA A 545 22.76 -35.35 2.82
C ALA A 545 23.74 -35.23 4.00
N GLN A 546 24.79 -34.41 3.86
CA GLN A 546 25.75 -34.13 4.95
C GLN A 546 25.09 -33.49 6.17
N ARG A 547 24.09 -32.61 5.98
CA ARG A 547 23.31 -32.05 7.11
C ARG A 547 22.46 -33.11 7.81
N ARG A 548 21.79 -33.98 7.05
CA ARG A 548 20.99 -35.08 7.62
C ARG A 548 21.88 -36.08 8.35
N GLU A 549 23.03 -36.40 7.79
CA GLU A 549 24.04 -37.26 8.40
C GLU A 549 24.56 -36.63 9.69
N LYS A 550 24.93 -35.34 9.69
CA LYS A 550 25.33 -34.59 10.90
C LYS A 550 24.23 -34.55 11.97
N ILE A 551 22.96 -34.42 11.59
CA ILE A 551 21.84 -34.46 12.54
C ILE A 551 21.66 -35.87 13.11
N SER A 552 21.78 -36.91 12.28
CA SER A 552 21.71 -38.31 12.70
C SER A 552 22.85 -38.68 13.65
N THR A 553 24.10 -38.35 13.32
CA THR A 553 25.28 -38.61 14.16
C THR A 553 25.32 -37.71 15.39
N GLY A 554 24.78 -36.49 15.29
CA GLY A 554 24.65 -35.56 16.41
C GLY A 554 23.62 -36.00 17.46
N GLN A 555 22.55 -36.70 17.04
CA GLN A 555 21.58 -37.29 17.98
C GLN A 555 22.14 -38.53 18.70
N GLU A 556 23.02 -39.32 18.08
CA GLU A 556 23.69 -40.45 18.75
C GLU A 556 24.75 -40.00 19.77
N GLN A 557 25.46 -38.90 19.51
CA GLN A 557 26.44 -38.37 20.46
C GLN A 557 25.81 -37.63 21.64
N ALA A 558 24.60 -37.06 21.47
CA ALA A 558 23.87 -36.39 22.55
C ALA A 558 23.20 -37.35 23.56
N SER A 559 23.02 -38.63 23.21
CA SER A 559 22.48 -39.63 24.14
C SER A 559 23.50 -40.22 25.12
N GLY A 560 24.78 -39.86 25.03
CA GLY A 560 25.87 -40.48 25.80
C GLY A 560 26.35 -39.76 27.06
N LYS A 561 26.05 -38.46 27.25
CA LYS A 561 26.53 -37.70 28.41
C LYS A 561 25.65 -36.49 28.71
N VAL A 562 24.74 -36.60 29.67
CA VAL A 562 24.30 -35.44 30.47
C VAL A 562 23.93 -35.92 31.87
N ASP A 563 24.85 -35.70 32.81
CA ASP A 563 24.53 -35.54 34.22
C ASP A 563 23.86 -34.17 34.45
N GLN A 564 22.74 -34.24 35.16
CA GLN A 564 22.01 -33.23 35.94
C GLN A 564 22.33 -31.72 35.75
N ALA A 565 21.40 -31.00 35.11
CA ALA A 565 20.99 -29.64 35.52
C ALA A 565 19.57 -29.33 34.98
N PRO A 566 18.65 -28.71 35.76
CA PRO A 566 17.28 -28.49 35.32
C PRO A 566 17.17 -27.18 34.54
N ARG A 567 16.82 -27.25 33.25
CA ARG A 567 16.22 -26.14 32.51
C ARG A 567 14.94 -26.63 31.83
N GLY A 568 13.86 -25.91 32.08
CA GLY A 568 12.49 -26.27 31.69
C GLY A 568 12.22 -26.09 30.20
N GLU A 569 12.75 -26.99 29.37
CA GLU A 569 12.20 -27.25 28.05
C GLU A 569 11.43 -28.56 28.09
N LYS A 570 10.12 -28.49 27.82
CA LYS A 570 9.27 -29.67 27.72
C LYS A 570 9.83 -30.57 26.62
N SER A 571 10.22 -31.79 26.97
CA SER A 571 10.76 -32.74 26.01
C SER A 571 9.73 -33.03 24.91
N HIS A 572 10.21 -33.40 23.72
CA HIS A 572 9.37 -33.80 22.59
C HIS A 572 8.33 -34.88 22.96
N ARG A 573 8.60 -35.68 24.00
CA ARG A 573 7.71 -36.69 24.57
C ARG A 573 6.51 -36.06 25.30
N GLN A 574 6.73 -35.01 26.09
CA GLN A 574 5.64 -34.26 26.75
C GLN A 574 4.74 -33.54 25.75
N VAL A 575 5.28 -33.03 24.64
CA VAL A 575 4.49 -32.42 23.57
C VAL A 575 3.62 -33.46 22.86
N ASN A 576 4.14 -34.68 22.69
CA ASN A 576 3.40 -35.79 22.09
C ASN A 576 2.32 -36.33 23.04
N ASP A 577 2.60 -36.39 24.35
CA ASP A 577 1.62 -36.80 25.36
C ASP A 577 0.52 -35.74 25.54
N GLU A 578 0.84 -34.44 25.42
CA GLU A 578 -0.16 -33.36 25.36
C GLU A 578 -1.01 -33.45 24.07
N TYR A 579 -0.41 -33.87 22.94
CA TYR A 579 -1.11 -34.06 21.68
C TYR A 579 -2.06 -35.28 21.71
N GLU A 580 -1.64 -36.40 22.29
CA GLU A 580 -2.50 -37.58 22.47
C GLU A 580 -3.59 -37.33 23.53
N ARG A 581 -3.30 -36.56 24.59
CA ARG A 581 -4.35 -36.04 25.50
C ARG A 581 -5.33 -35.11 24.81
N TRP A 582 -4.89 -34.36 23.80
CA TRP A 582 -5.76 -33.46 23.04
C TRP A 582 -6.72 -34.23 22.12
N LYS A 583 -6.35 -35.44 21.69
CA LYS A 583 -7.21 -36.36 20.92
C LYS A 583 -8.17 -37.21 21.77
N SER A 584 -8.18 -37.06 23.10
CA SER A 584 -9.02 -37.94 23.91
C SER A 584 -10.51 -37.79 23.54
N PRO A 585 -11.23 -38.90 23.31
CA PRO A 585 -12.67 -38.89 23.00
C PRO A 585 -13.50 -38.11 24.02
N GLU A 586 -13.06 -38.08 25.29
CA GLU A 586 -13.71 -37.37 26.39
C GLU A 586 -13.75 -35.85 26.19
N ARG A 587 -12.69 -35.25 25.63
CA ARG A 587 -12.69 -33.80 25.34
C ARG A 587 -13.55 -33.46 24.13
N PHE A 588 -13.61 -34.34 23.14
CA PHE A 588 -14.55 -34.19 22.02
C PHE A 588 -16.00 -34.28 22.50
N ALA A 589 -16.33 -35.28 23.33
CA ALA A 589 -17.65 -35.42 23.94
C ALA A 589 -18.03 -34.20 24.80
N LYS A 590 -17.09 -33.68 25.60
CA LYS A 590 -17.31 -32.45 26.39
C LYS A 590 -17.59 -31.24 25.50
N LYS A 591 -16.87 -31.09 24.38
CA LYS A 591 -17.03 -29.97 23.46
C LYS A 591 -18.31 -30.08 22.63
N GLU A 592 -18.76 -31.29 22.31
CA GLU A 592 -20.09 -31.52 21.72
C GLU A 592 -21.21 -31.22 22.71
N ALA A 593 -21.07 -31.61 23.98
CA ALA A 593 -22.02 -31.26 25.04
C ALA A 593 -22.13 -29.73 25.23
N GLU A 594 -21.00 -29.01 25.22
CA GLU A 594 -20.99 -27.53 25.27
C GLU A 594 -21.69 -26.90 24.06
N ARG A 595 -21.51 -27.47 22.85
CA ARG A 595 -22.22 -27.00 21.64
C ARG A 595 -23.71 -27.28 21.69
N ALA A 596 -24.11 -28.45 22.20
CA ALA A 596 -25.51 -28.80 22.38
C ALA A 596 -26.19 -27.86 23.38
N ALA A 597 -25.53 -27.58 24.51
CA ALA A 597 -26.02 -26.64 25.52
C ALA A 597 -26.15 -25.20 24.97
N GLN A 598 -25.20 -24.75 24.12
CA GLN A 598 -25.30 -23.45 23.46
C GLN A 598 -26.47 -23.38 22.47
N ALA A 599 -26.69 -24.42 21.68
CA ALA A 599 -27.80 -24.48 20.74
C ALA A 599 -29.16 -24.50 21.45
N GLU A 600 -29.26 -25.17 22.59
CA GLU A 600 -30.46 -25.19 23.42
C GLU A 600 -30.74 -23.82 24.06
N ALA A 601 -29.71 -23.14 24.58
CA ALA A 601 -29.83 -21.78 25.10
C ALA A 601 -30.26 -20.76 24.03
N GLU A 602 -29.83 -20.94 22.78
CA GLU A 602 -30.23 -20.08 21.66
C GLU A 602 -31.70 -20.28 21.28
N LYS A 603 -32.18 -21.53 21.24
CA LYS A 603 -33.60 -21.84 21.04
C LYS A 603 -34.50 -21.23 22.13
N LEU A 604 -34.06 -21.26 23.37
CA LEU A 604 -34.77 -20.64 24.50
C LEU A 604 -34.89 -19.12 24.33
N ARG A 605 -33.81 -18.45 23.91
CA ARG A 605 -33.84 -17.00 23.61
C ARG A 605 -34.73 -16.65 22.43
N GLU A 606 -34.83 -17.53 21.44
CA GLU A 606 -35.71 -17.33 20.29
C GLU A 606 -37.19 -17.46 20.69
N LEU A 607 -37.54 -18.45 21.51
CA LEU A 607 -38.87 -18.60 22.10
C LEU A 607 -39.25 -17.39 22.98
N GLU A 608 -38.33 -16.86 23.78
CA GLU A 608 -38.57 -15.63 24.55
C GLU A 608 -38.86 -14.43 23.65
N ARG A 609 -38.14 -14.28 22.53
CA ARG A 609 -38.38 -13.21 21.55
C ARG A 609 -39.76 -13.36 20.89
N GLU A 610 -40.17 -14.58 20.55
CA GLU A 610 -41.50 -14.83 20.00
C GLU A 610 -42.61 -14.55 21.01
N SER A 611 -42.44 -14.96 22.27
CA SER A 611 -43.40 -14.67 23.34
C SER A 611 -43.57 -13.17 23.52
N ARG A 612 -42.47 -12.42 23.52
CA ARG A 612 -42.48 -10.96 23.65
C ARG A 612 -43.12 -10.25 22.44
N ARG A 613 -42.96 -10.81 21.23
CA ARG A 613 -43.67 -10.31 20.05
C ARG A 613 -45.18 -10.50 20.19
N ARG A 614 -45.63 -11.69 20.64
CA ARG A 614 -47.06 -11.95 20.87
C ARG A 614 -47.67 -11.05 21.94
N GLU A 615 -46.92 -10.73 22.99
CA GLU A 615 -47.35 -9.77 24.01
C GLU A 615 -47.54 -8.36 23.43
N LEU A 616 -46.60 -7.88 22.61
CA LEU A 616 -46.71 -6.58 21.95
C LEU A 616 -47.90 -6.53 20.98
N ASP A 617 -48.10 -7.59 20.18
CA ASP A 617 -49.24 -7.68 19.27
C ASP A 617 -50.58 -7.66 20.04
N HIS A 618 -50.63 -8.30 21.21
CA HIS A 618 -51.81 -8.27 22.07
C HIS A 618 -52.06 -6.90 22.70
N GLU A 619 -51.00 -6.20 23.15
CA GLU A 619 -51.12 -4.84 23.68
C GLU A 619 -51.65 -3.84 22.64
N ASP A 620 -51.19 -3.96 21.39
CA ASP A 620 -51.67 -3.12 20.29
C ASP A 620 -53.13 -3.45 19.91
N GLU A 621 -53.54 -4.71 19.97
CA GLU A 621 -54.93 -5.11 19.75
C GLU A 621 -55.87 -4.58 20.87
N VAL A 622 -55.40 -4.58 22.12
CA VAL A 622 -56.13 -4.02 23.26
C VAL A 622 -56.24 -2.49 23.16
N ARG A 623 -55.17 -1.80 22.72
CA ARG A 623 -55.21 -0.33 22.48
C ARG A 623 -56.11 0.05 21.31
N GLY A 624 -56.15 -0.77 20.25
CA GLY A 624 -56.95 -0.51 19.05
C GLY A 624 -58.46 -0.51 19.27
N ARG A 625 -58.97 -1.20 20.30
CA ARG A 625 -60.42 -1.26 20.59
C ARG A 625 -60.97 -0.08 21.40
N GLY A 626 -60.11 0.87 21.83
CA GLY A 626 -60.49 1.96 22.74
C GLY A 626 -60.90 3.30 22.10
N PHE A 627 -60.62 3.54 20.82
CA PHE A 627 -60.82 4.86 20.20
C PHE A 627 -61.80 4.83 19.02
N SER A 628 -63.06 4.55 19.31
CA SER A 628 -64.17 4.76 18.38
C SER A 628 -65.32 5.44 19.12
N LYS A 629 -65.20 6.77 19.29
CA LYS A 629 -66.30 7.75 19.40
C LYS A 629 -65.72 9.14 19.67
N ARG A 630 -65.48 9.91 18.62
CA ARG A 630 -65.60 11.38 18.69
C ARG A 630 -66.47 11.88 17.54
N PRO A 631 -67.36 12.86 17.82
CA PRO A 631 -68.48 13.19 16.94
C PRO A 631 -68.07 14.14 15.83
N ALA A 632 -68.80 14.05 14.73
CA ALA A 632 -68.76 14.96 13.61
C ALA A 632 -69.39 16.31 13.96
N SER A 633 -68.61 17.40 13.92
CA SER A 633 -69.06 18.72 13.47
C SER A 633 -67.89 19.70 13.37
N MET A 634 -67.61 20.21 12.17
CA MET A 634 -67.73 21.64 11.82
C MET A 634 -67.20 21.89 10.41
N LYS A 635 -67.98 22.70 9.69
CA LYS A 635 -67.85 23.06 8.28
C LYS A 635 -66.83 24.19 8.06
N SER A 636 -66.48 24.32 6.77
CA SER A 636 -65.95 25.49 6.05
C SER A 636 -64.43 25.70 6.16
N ARG A 637 -63.71 26.12 5.13
CA ARG A 637 -64.13 26.96 3.99
C ARG A 637 -63.15 26.85 2.79
N VAL A 638 -63.77 26.83 1.60
CA VAL A 638 -63.26 27.03 0.23
C VAL A 638 -62.19 28.12 0.05
N TYR A 639 -61.13 27.81 -0.71
CA TYR A 639 -60.49 28.53 -1.85
C TYR A 639 -59.53 27.48 -2.48
N ALA A 640 -59.73 26.93 -3.69
CA ALA A 640 -59.65 27.50 -5.05
C ALA A 640 -58.25 28.04 -5.41
N ASP A 641 -57.77 27.60 -6.59
CA ASP A 641 -56.62 28.05 -7.38
C ASP A 641 -55.27 27.41 -6.99
N GLU A 642 -54.44 26.87 -7.88
CA GLU A 642 -54.39 26.83 -9.34
C GLU A 642 -53.49 25.64 -9.74
N ASP A 643 -53.88 24.98 -10.84
CA ASP A 643 -53.08 23.99 -11.57
C ASP A 643 -51.97 24.70 -12.34
N ASP A 644 -50.75 24.18 -12.29
CA ASP A 644 -49.78 24.33 -13.37
C ASP A 644 -48.99 23.02 -13.50
N GLU A 645 -49.51 22.17 -14.39
CA GLU A 645 -48.71 21.21 -15.14
C GLU A 645 -47.74 21.99 -16.05
N ILE A 646 -46.48 21.53 -16.19
CA ILE A 646 -45.76 21.41 -17.48
C ILE A 646 -44.37 20.76 -17.24
N PRO A 647 -43.81 20.05 -18.25
CA PRO A 647 -43.29 18.72 -18.05
C PRO A 647 -41.77 18.58 -18.21
N PHE A 648 -41.33 17.38 -17.85
CA PHE A 648 -40.06 16.77 -18.21
C PHE A 648 -39.78 16.81 -19.72
N ASP A 649 -38.60 17.33 -20.05
CA ASP A 649 -37.63 16.69 -20.96
C ASP A 649 -36.23 16.83 -20.34
#